data_AF-A0A7C8VEL7-F1
#
_entry.id   AF-A0A7C8VEL7-F1
#
_cell.length_a   1.000
_cell.length_b   1.000
_cell.length_c   1.000
_cell.angle_alpha   90.00
_cell.angle_beta   90.00
_cell.angle_gamma   90.00
#
_symmetry.space_group_name_H-M   'P 1'
#
loop_
_entity.id
_entity.type
_entity.pdbx_description
1 polymer ?
#
loop_
_entity_poly.entity_id
_entity_poly.type
_entity_poly.pdbx_seq_one_letter_code
_entity_poly.pdbx_strand_id
1 'polypeptide(L)'
;MYSSLKLSLSIFGLLAPILGHSKPVPQRVIGVSGSPELICSLTAADRTTWDNSGASVFLDNFVREQGVRNWANNLDQRTTAGGTIADSNLDCTDLRTGNCRSPNVLCTQFTPPQVSFIRNAMFTCHSLLRAYQEELQDAIINEILMAGGLVSDFGQPAEQGYSIFGVLAGAFTIAAAAGAANPLIGGPLTAVAGIFGILGSFPDPTDADNLRNDIDARLAQAFTASRNQVSTLAQTIFGGVDDTSLLARISPPATNSETTDVGRFFSGGRFLIPATVNLDMEVRAVADRGIRLVRQALVIRALKTQGYFVWIDTGATTFEACTPTGSRFMNGKCYKIARFASSLQSRIEDIPADTVLKFGNEQYNIVIEDFYNNAEACQNANPNSDGQAQFEGLPLDGTLPQCFFNMRPHIGNMTNVSTAFAVAKGLKKHHESRRVRVSLDLVDTAPYSPTTTKYGDVVYQKSLRYLQKANESNSDFESLLVQLGAECGVEYRVRKQTDILQDPHLREILQDIVARRVEIAPLLEPRYKTLGIRYACPTPDCGLADKHGIRNEYFGNQIKFQCPVHGSYQIDLENGDLKFLEFNTPLRGLIRCRLFAQDPVSSWVQIKGSDYAGFYAEQMVLRPLQGSCTPITVYTPLIMDWSGAKISKSLYVRPDAYEYLRLSNLSYLLNFREFCAAGFKIGTLYKLVEGWINEPKRLFRHYTIYQIHQELLQILNSERESLKEAEKSK
;
A
#
# COMPACT_ATOMS: atom_id res chain seq x y z
N MET A 1 56.61 -77.13 -20.45
CA MET A 1 55.36 -76.43 -20.83
C MET A 1 55.55 -74.95 -20.52
N TYR A 2 55.62 -74.12 -21.56
CA TYR A 2 55.51 -72.64 -21.65
C TYR A 2 55.63 -71.84 -20.32
N SER A 3 56.71 -71.11 -19.98
CA SER A 3 57.28 -69.87 -20.57
C SER A 3 56.38 -69.05 -21.51
N SER A 4 55.99 -67.83 -21.09
CA SER A 4 56.07 -66.58 -21.87
C SER A 4 55.71 -65.32 -21.04
N LEU A 5 56.67 -64.37 -21.00
CA LEU A 5 56.63 -62.89 -21.01
C LEU A 5 55.73 -62.09 -20.02
N LYS A 6 56.25 -61.22 -19.15
CA LYS A 6 56.98 -59.92 -19.31
C LYS A 6 56.08 -58.68 -19.57
N LEU A 7 56.29 -57.68 -18.69
CA LEU A 7 56.20 -56.21 -18.88
C LEU A 7 54.81 -55.65 -19.28
N SER A 8 54.32 -54.49 -18.82
CA SER A 8 54.92 -53.29 -18.23
C SER A 8 53.78 -52.38 -17.73
N LEU A 9 54.10 -51.46 -16.82
CA LEU A 9 53.30 -50.29 -16.43
C LEU A 9 52.57 -49.63 -17.61
N SER A 10 51.34 -49.14 -17.40
CA SER A 10 50.97 -47.72 -17.52
C SER A 10 49.45 -47.47 -17.45
N ILE A 11 49.07 -46.57 -16.54
CA ILE A 11 48.00 -45.55 -16.67
C ILE A 11 46.60 -46.07 -17.05
N PHE A 12 45.75 -46.33 -16.06
CA PHE A 12 44.29 -46.06 -16.12
C PHE A 12 43.72 -46.02 -14.69
N GLY A 13 44.21 -45.07 -13.91
CA GLY A 13 43.55 -44.61 -12.68
C GLY A 13 43.24 -43.14 -12.88
N LEU A 14 42.00 -42.84 -13.28
CA LEU A 14 41.29 -41.54 -13.29
C LEU A 14 40.32 -41.52 -14.48
N LEU A 15 39.06 -41.87 -14.24
CA LEU A 15 37.83 -41.40 -14.89
C LEU A 15 36.66 -42.32 -14.46
N ALA A 16 36.25 -42.20 -13.20
CA ALA A 16 34.89 -42.58 -12.81
C ALA A 16 34.04 -41.30 -12.93
N PRO A 17 32.95 -41.27 -13.72
CA PRO A 17 32.06 -40.13 -13.70
C PRO A 17 31.37 -40.08 -12.34
N ILE A 18 31.30 -38.89 -11.77
CA ILE A 18 30.48 -38.55 -10.62
C ILE A 18 29.01 -38.73 -11.05
N LEU A 19 28.49 -39.96 -10.97
CA LEU A 19 27.07 -40.26 -11.08
C LEU A 19 26.44 -39.99 -9.71
N GLY A 20 25.82 -38.81 -9.59
CA GLY A 20 24.97 -38.46 -8.46
C GLY A 20 23.91 -39.54 -8.26
N HIS A 21 23.83 -40.05 -7.04
CA HIS A 21 22.88 -41.10 -6.66
C HIS A 21 21.44 -40.55 -6.70
N SER A 22 20.69 -40.82 -7.76
CA SER A 22 19.24 -40.62 -7.76
C SER A 22 18.54 -41.82 -7.11
N LYS A 23 17.69 -41.58 -6.10
CA LYS A 23 16.96 -42.65 -5.39
C LYS A 23 15.97 -43.37 -6.32
N PRO A 24 15.73 -44.69 -6.15
CA PRO A 24 14.74 -45.43 -6.93
C PRO A 24 13.33 -44.84 -6.75
N VAL A 25 12.50 -44.91 -7.80
CA VAL A 25 11.13 -44.38 -7.78
C VAL A 25 10.27 -45.21 -6.83
N PRO A 26 9.46 -44.59 -5.95
CA PRO A 26 8.52 -45.32 -5.11
C PRO A 26 7.56 -46.16 -5.97
N GLN A 27 7.61 -47.49 -5.87
CA GLN A 27 6.71 -48.34 -6.67
C GLN A 27 5.36 -48.63 -6.00
N ARG A 28 5.21 -48.30 -4.71
CA ARG A 28 3.96 -48.46 -3.95
C ARG A 28 3.72 -47.28 -3.02
N VAL A 29 2.49 -46.79 -3.00
CA VAL A 29 2.01 -45.83 -1.99
C VAL A 29 1.51 -46.65 -0.79
N ILE A 30 2.07 -46.40 0.40
CA ILE A 30 1.66 -47.08 1.64
C ILE A 30 0.21 -46.70 1.94
N GLY A 31 -0.69 -47.69 2.03
CA GLY A 31 -2.10 -47.48 2.41
C GLY A 31 -3.11 -47.40 1.25
N VAL A 32 -2.67 -47.42 -0.02
CA VAL A 32 -3.57 -47.42 -1.20
C VAL A 32 -3.58 -48.82 -1.81
N SER A 33 -4.68 -49.55 -1.65
CA SER A 33 -4.88 -50.90 -2.19
C SER A 33 -5.89 -50.89 -3.34
N GLY A 34 -5.46 -51.24 -4.55
CA GLY A 34 -6.34 -51.41 -5.72
C GLY A 34 -5.56 -51.95 -6.91
N SER A 35 -6.22 -52.72 -7.78
CA SER A 35 -5.60 -53.13 -9.05
C SER A 35 -5.44 -51.91 -9.98
N PRO A 36 -4.49 -51.93 -10.93
CA PRO A 36 -4.35 -50.86 -11.92
C PRO A 36 -5.67 -50.49 -12.61
N GLU A 37 -6.51 -51.48 -12.90
CA GLU A 37 -7.82 -51.30 -13.53
C GLU A 37 -8.79 -50.53 -12.61
N LEU A 38 -8.78 -50.82 -11.31
CA LEU A 38 -9.60 -50.11 -10.33
C LEU A 38 -9.17 -48.64 -10.21
N ILE A 39 -7.87 -48.38 -10.12
CA ILE A 39 -7.34 -47.00 -10.05
C ILE A 39 -7.70 -46.22 -11.32
N CYS A 40 -7.53 -46.84 -12.48
CA CYS A 40 -7.82 -46.21 -13.76
C CYS A 40 -9.32 -46.07 -14.08
N SER A 41 -10.20 -46.73 -13.33
CA SER A 41 -11.65 -46.56 -13.45
C SER A 41 -12.18 -45.31 -12.74
N LEU A 42 -11.36 -44.68 -11.88
CA LEU A 42 -11.74 -43.47 -11.17
C LEU A 42 -11.89 -42.29 -12.14
N THR A 43 -12.91 -41.46 -11.92
CA THR A 43 -13.24 -40.36 -12.83
C THR A 43 -12.54 -39.07 -12.43
N ALA A 44 -11.96 -38.37 -13.41
CA ALA A 44 -11.39 -37.04 -13.19
C ALA A 44 -12.44 -35.96 -12.86
N ALA A 45 -13.74 -36.25 -13.04
CA ALA A 45 -14.82 -35.35 -12.64
C ALA A 45 -15.09 -35.35 -11.13
N ASP A 46 -14.63 -36.39 -10.42
CA ASP A 46 -14.70 -36.47 -8.97
C ASP A 46 -13.35 -36.02 -8.38
N ARG A 47 -13.37 -34.94 -7.60
CA ARG A 47 -12.16 -34.40 -6.97
C ARG A 47 -11.54 -35.36 -5.96
N THR A 48 -12.34 -36.25 -5.35
CA THR A 48 -11.84 -37.25 -4.40
C THR A 48 -10.96 -38.30 -5.08
N THR A 49 -11.01 -38.42 -6.42
CA THR A 49 -10.11 -39.27 -7.21
C THR A 49 -8.65 -38.96 -6.96
N TRP A 50 -8.29 -37.72 -6.64
CA TRP A 50 -6.91 -37.35 -6.30
C TRP A 50 -6.38 -38.12 -5.08
N ASP A 51 -7.19 -38.22 -4.04
CA ASP A 51 -6.83 -38.92 -2.81
C ASP A 51 -7.07 -40.43 -2.95
N ASN A 52 -8.21 -40.83 -3.54
CA ASN A 52 -8.59 -42.24 -3.72
C ASN A 52 -7.65 -43.01 -4.64
N SER A 53 -7.06 -42.36 -5.65
CA SER A 53 -6.04 -42.98 -6.50
C SER A 53 -4.67 -43.09 -5.82
N GLY A 54 -4.44 -42.34 -4.73
CA GLY A 54 -3.11 -42.20 -4.12
C GLY A 54 -2.19 -41.19 -4.82
N ALA A 55 -2.70 -40.38 -5.76
CA ALA A 55 -1.93 -39.36 -6.47
C ALA A 55 -1.34 -38.31 -5.52
N SER A 56 -2.12 -37.87 -4.52
CA SER A 56 -1.68 -36.96 -3.45
C SER A 56 -0.37 -37.42 -2.80
N VAL A 57 -0.41 -38.58 -2.15
CA VAL A 57 0.71 -39.13 -1.38
C VAL A 57 1.89 -39.47 -2.28
N PHE A 58 1.62 -39.96 -3.50
CA PHE A 58 2.68 -40.28 -4.45
C PHE A 58 3.46 -39.02 -4.87
N LEU A 59 2.77 -37.96 -5.27
CA LEU A 59 3.41 -36.71 -5.70
C LEU A 59 4.26 -36.11 -4.59
N ASP A 60 3.72 -36.05 -3.37
CA ASP A 60 4.43 -35.49 -2.21
C ASP A 60 5.72 -36.27 -1.89
N ASN A 61 5.62 -37.61 -1.86
CA ASN A 61 6.77 -38.48 -1.62
C ASN A 61 7.81 -38.34 -2.74
N PHE A 62 7.37 -38.31 -4.00
CA PHE A 62 8.24 -38.18 -5.15
C PHE A 62 9.06 -36.89 -5.09
N VAL A 63 8.41 -35.74 -4.89
CA VAL A 63 9.09 -34.43 -4.81
C VAL A 63 10.02 -34.38 -3.60
N ARG A 64 9.60 -34.93 -2.44
CA ARG A 64 10.42 -34.96 -1.23
C ARG A 64 11.69 -35.80 -1.40
N GLU A 65 11.62 -36.89 -2.17
CA GLU A 65 12.75 -37.81 -2.35
C GLU A 65 13.67 -37.43 -3.51
N GLN A 66 13.12 -36.90 -4.59
CA GLN A 66 13.85 -36.58 -5.83
C GLN A 66 14.25 -35.11 -5.92
N GLY A 67 13.68 -34.24 -5.08
CA GLY A 67 13.89 -32.80 -5.09
C GLY A 67 12.89 -32.07 -6.00
N VAL A 68 12.79 -30.75 -5.78
CA VAL A 68 11.88 -29.87 -6.52
C VAL A 68 12.39 -29.54 -7.91
N ARG A 69 13.70 -29.43 -8.11
CA ARG A 69 14.26 -29.06 -9.41
C ARG A 69 13.96 -30.10 -10.47
N ASN A 70 13.41 -29.65 -11.59
CA ASN A 70 13.02 -30.45 -12.74
C ASN A 70 12.09 -31.64 -12.41
N TRP A 71 11.34 -31.56 -11.30
CA TRP A 71 10.56 -32.71 -10.81
C TRP A 71 9.53 -33.19 -11.84
N ALA A 72 8.92 -32.28 -12.61
CA ALA A 72 7.88 -32.60 -13.58
C ALA A 72 8.41 -33.47 -14.73
N ASN A 73 9.55 -33.09 -15.30
CA ASN A 73 10.23 -33.83 -16.35
C ASN A 73 10.78 -35.16 -15.81
N ASN A 74 11.40 -35.13 -14.62
CA ASN A 74 11.92 -36.33 -13.95
C ASN A 74 10.80 -37.34 -13.62
N LEU A 75 9.62 -36.86 -13.23
CA LEU A 75 8.45 -37.69 -12.98
C LEU A 75 8.04 -38.40 -14.28
N ASP A 76 7.84 -37.64 -15.35
CA ASP A 76 7.41 -38.19 -16.64
C ASP A 76 8.43 -39.23 -17.16
N GLN A 77 9.73 -38.89 -17.18
CA GLN A 77 10.80 -39.79 -17.61
C GLN A 77 10.78 -41.14 -16.87
N ARG A 78 10.50 -41.13 -15.57
CA ARG A 78 10.62 -42.30 -14.71
C ARG A 78 9.35 -43.13 -14.57
N THR A 79 8.20 -42.62 -15.04
CA THR A 79 6.90 -43.24 -14.76
C THR A 79 6.08 -43.52 -16.01
N THR A 80 6.30 -42.79 -17.10
CA THR A 80 5.62 -43.01 -18.38
C THR A 80 6.18 -44.26 -19.08
N ALA A 81 5.31 -45.09 -19.66
CA ALA A 81 5.66 -46.36 -20.31
C ALA A 81 6.54 -47.28 -19.44
N GLY A 82 6.25 -47.35 -18.14
CA GLY A 82 7.04 -48.15 -17.19
C GLY A 82 8.42 -47.59 -16.85
N GLY A 83 8.67 -46.30 -17.14
CA GLY A 83 9.97 -45.64 -16.90
C GLY A 83 11.03 -45.97 -17.95
N THR A 84 10.59 -46.41 -19.14
CA THR A 84 11.47 -46.82 -20.24
C THR A 84 11.74 -45.72 -21.26
N ILE A 85 11.15 -44.53 -21.08
CA ILE A 85 11.42 -43.40 -21.97
C ILE A 85 12.81 -42.82 -21.67
N ALA A 86 13.67 -42.82 -22.69
CA ALA A 86 15.07 -42.41 -22.55
C ALA A 86 15.22 -40.94 -22.16
N ASP A 87 14.43 -40.05 -22.78
CA ASP A 87 14.37 -38.63 -22.48
C ASP A 87 12.89 -38.17 -22.48
N SER A 88 12.49 -37.39 -21.46
CA SER A 88 11.20 -36.70 -21.48
C SER A 88 11.36 -35.33 -22.12
N ASN A 89 10.50 -35.01 -23.09
CA ASN A 89 10.39 -33.67 -23.66
C ASN A 89 9.29 -32.84 -22.99
N LEU A 90 8.85 -33.25 -21.80
CA LEU A 90 7.85 -32.54 -21.05
C LEU A 90 8.47 -31.26 -20.48
N ASP A 91 7.95 -30.12 -20.93
CA ASP A 91 8.28 -28.82 -20.37
C ASP A 91 6.99 -28.09 -20.00
N CYS A 92 6.72 -28.03 -18.70
CA CYS A 92 5.62 -27.25 -18.14
C CYS A 92 6.10 -25.93 -17.52
N THR A 93 7.40 -25.63 -17.59
CA THR A 93 7.98 -24.42 -16.98
C THR A 93 7.85 -23.21 -17.89
N ASP A 94 7.85 -23.41 -19.21
CA ASP A 94 7.54 -22.39 -20.21
C ASP A 94 6.06 -22.47 -20.62
N LEU A 95 5.33 -21.37 -20.46
CA LEU A 95 3.92 -21.26 -20.81
C LEU A 95 3.70 -20.91 -22.30
N ARG A 96 4.69 -20.30 -22.96
CA ARG A 96 4.61 -19.85 -24.35
C ARG A 96 5.08 -20.92 -25.32
N THR A 97 6.19 -21.58 -25.02
CA THR A 97 6.81 -22.57 -25.93
C THR A 97 6.96 -23.96 -25.31
N GLY A 98 6.67 -24.10 -24.01
CA GLY A 98 6.80 -25.36 -23.30
C GLY A 98 5.81 -26.41 -23.77
N ASN A 99 6.29 -27.65 -23.76
CA ASN A 99 5.59 -28.80 -24.28
C ASN A 99 4.81 -29.57 -23.19
N CYS A 100 3.98 -28.88 -22.41
CA CYS A 100 3.17 -29.49 -21.36
C CYS A 100 1.91 -30.16 -21.92
N ARG A 101 2.07 -31.34 -22.51
CA ARG A 101 0.94 -32.06 -23.15
C ARG A 101 0.15 -32.90 -22.14
N SER A 102 -1.14 -33.03 -22.42
CA SER A 102 -2.01 -34.03 -21.82
C SER A 102 -1.43 -35.44 -22.04
N PRO A 103 -1.59 -36.38 -21.08
CA PRO A 103 -1.21 -37.78 -21.25
C PRO A 103 -1.64 -38.36 -22.60
N ASN A 104 -0.69 -38.94 -23.32
CA ASN A 104 -0.90 -39.60 -24.61
C ASN A 104 -0.85 -41.14 -24.50
N VAL A 105 -0.70 -41.67 -23.29
CA VAL A 105 -0.70 -43.10 -22.97
C VAL A 105 -1.87 -43.41 -22.03
N LEU A 106 -2.31 -44.68 -22.02
CA LEU A 106 -3.39 -45.12 -21.13
C LEU A 106 -2.94 -45.05 -19.67
N CYS A 107 -3.88 -44.84 -18.75
CA CYS A 107 -3.59 -44.80 -17.30
C CYS A 107 -2.81 -46.04 -16.81
N THR A 108 -3.10 -47.22 -17.35
CA THR A 108 -2.42 -48.49 -17.01
C THR A 108 -0.97 -48.55 -17.49
N GLN A 109 -0.54 -47.65 -18.37
CA GLN A 109 0.83 -47.56 -18.89
C GLN A 109 1.72 -46.65 -18.05
N PHE A 110 1.17 -45.96 -17.04
CA PHE A 110 1.95 -45.27 -16.03
C PHE A 110 2.35 -46.22 -14.90
N THR A 111 3.59 -46.07 -14.42
CA THR A 111 4.09 -46.82 -13.27
C THR A 111 4.49 -45.85 -12.15
N PRO A 112 3.71 -45.79 -11.06
CA PRO A 112 2.41 -46.46 -10.84
C PRO A 112 1.22 -45.73 -11.53
N PRO A 113 0.04 -46.38 -11.69
CA PRO A 113 -1.08 -45.85 -12.49
C PRO A 113 -1.61 -44.48 -12.06
N GLN A 114 -1.54 -44.15 -10.76
CA GLN A 114 -1.99 -42.86 -10.23
C GLN A 114 -1.24 -41.65 -10.80
N VAL A 115 -0.07 -41.85 -11.40
CA VAL A 115 0.65 -40.77 -12.11
C VAL A 115 -0.15 -40.22 -13.29
N SER A 116 -1.07 -41.00 -13.87
CA SER A 116 -1.99 -40.50 -14.88
C SER A 116 -2.81 -39.30 -14.38
N PHE A 117 -3.28 -39.32 -13.13
CA PHE A 117 -4.04 -38.21 -12.54
C PHE A 117 -3.14 -37.00 -12.24
N ILE A 118 -1.89 -37.25 -11.83
CA ILE A 118 -0.90 -36.18 -11.64
C ILE A 118 -0.62 -35.49 -12.98
N ARG A 119 -0.37 -36.23 -14.06
CA ARG A 119 -0.10 -35.65 -15.38
C ARG A 119 -1.30 -34.91 -15.96
N ASN A 120 -2.52 -35.38 -15.73
CA ASN A 120 -3.75 -34.65 -16.07
C ASN A 120 -3.86 -33.34 -15.30
N ALA A 121 -3.63 -33.35 -13.99
CA ALA A 121 -3.65 -32.14 -13.16
C ALA A 121 -2.57 -31.13 -13.58
N MET A 122 -1.37 -31.60 -13.94
CA MET A 122 -0.28 -30.77 -14.47
C MET A 122 -0.68 -30.10 -15.79
N PHE A 123 -1.24 -30.86 -16.74
CA PHE A 123 -1.69 -30.34 -18.03
C PHE A 123 -2.75 -29.25 -17.86
N THR A 124 -3.75 -29.50 -17.01
CA THR A 124 -4.83 -28.54 -16.74
C THR A 124 -4.30 -27.27 -16.08
N CYS A 125 -3.42 -27.41 -15.09
CA CYS A 125 -2.79 -26.28 -14.41
C CYS A 125 -1.96 -25.43 -15.39
N HIS A 126 -1.16 -26.07 -16.24
CA HIS A 126 -0.39 -25.36 -17.27
C HIS A 126 -1.29 -24.63 -18.27
N SER A 127 -2.33 -25.31 -18.77
CA SER A 127 -3.29 -24.73 -19.72
C SER A 127 -4.00 -23.51 -19.13
N LEU A 128 -4.38 -23.57 -17.85
CA LEU A 128 -4.97 -22.45 -17.12
C LEU A 128 -4.01 -21.25 -17.08
N LEU A 129 -2.76 -21.47 -16.65
CA LEU A 129 -1.75 -20.40 -16.54
C LEU A 129 -1.40 -19.81 -17.90
N ARG A 130 -1.34 -20.63 -18.95
CA ARG A 130 -1.12 -20.19 -20.33
C ARG A 130 -2.26 -19.29 -20.80
N ALA A 131 -3.51 -19.72 -20.64
CA ALA A 131 -4.67 -18.92 -21.01
C ALA A 131 -4.65 -17.54 -20.31
N TYR A 132 -4.35 -17.51 -19.01
CA TYR A 132 -4.22 -16.24 -18.28
C TYR A 132 -3.08 -15.36 -18.79
N GLN A 133 -1.93 -15.97 -19.14
CA GLN A 133 -0.81 -15.23 -19.69
C GLN A 133 -1.17 -14.58 -21.04
N GLU A 134 -1.88 -15.30 -21.89
CA GLU A 134 -2.36 -14.80 -23.19
C GLU A 134 -3.33 -13.63 -22.98
N GLU A 135 -4.30 -13.76 -22.08
CA GLU A 135 -5.25 -12.67 -21.80
C GLU A 135 -4.57 -11.43 -21.20
N LEU A 136 -3.63 -11.59 -20.27
CA LEU A 136 -2.84 -10.46 -19.74
C LEU A 136 -2.01 -9.79 -20.83
N GLN A 137 -1.56 -10.54 -21.84
CA GLN A 137 -0.81 -10.00 -22.97
C GLN A 137 -1.72 -9.19 -23.90
N ASP A 138 -2.94 -9.65 -24.16
CA ASP A 138 -3.93 -8.91 -24.94
C ASP A 138 -4.42 -7.66 -24.19
N ALA A 139 -4.55 -7.76 -22.87
CA ALA A 139 -4.88 -6.63 -22.00
C ALA A 139 -3.85 -5.49 -22.07
N ILE A 140 -2.55 -5.80 -22.16
CA ILE A 140 -1.50 -4.77 -22.32
C ILE A 140 -1.79 -3.90 -23.54
N ILE A 141 -2.10 -4.52 -24.67
CA ILE A 141 -2.32 -3.82 -25.94
C ILE A 141 -3.60 -2.98 -25.86
N ASN A 142 -4.68 -3.55 -25.34
CA ASN A 142 -5.96 -2.86 -25.24
C ASN A 142 -5.95 -1.73 -24.21
N GLU A 143 -5.31 -1.88 -23.06
CA GLU A 143 -5.28 -0.81 -22.04
C GLU A 143 -4.40 0.37 -22.45
N ILE A 144 -3.29 0.13 -23.15
CA ILE A 144 -2.46 1.21 -23.72
C ILE A 144 -3.28 2.04 -24.72
N LEU A 145 -4.08 1.40 -25.56
CA LEU A 145 -4.91 2.10 -26.55
C LEU A 145 -6.06 2.89 -25.92
N MET A 146 -6.48 2.52 -24.71
CA MET A 146 -7.72 3.01 -24.08
C MET A 146 -7.49 4.02 -22.96
N ALA A 147 -6.29 4.09 -22.40
CA ALA A 147 -5.98 4.96 -21.27
C ALA A 147 -5.84 6.45 -21.68
N GLY A 148 -5.44 6.75 -22.92
CA GLY A 148 -5.64 8.08 -23.53
C GLY A 148 -7.13 8.49 -23.64
N GLY A 149 -8.02 7.54 -23.92
CA GLY A 149 -9.47 7.74 -23.89
C GLY A 149 -9.98 8.07 -22.48
N LEU A 150 -9.50 7.36 -21.46
CA LEU A 150 -9.85 7.59 -20.05
C LEU A 150 -9.47 9.00 -19.58
N VAL A 151 -8.26 9.45 -19.91
CA VAL A 151 -7.79 10.79 -19.56
C VAL A 151 -8.59 11.87 -20.29
N SER A 152 -8.90 11.64 -21.58
CA SER A 152 -9.77 12.53 -22.35
C SER A 152 -11.19 12.56 -21.81
N ASP A 153 -11.69 11.44 -21.29
CA ASP A 153 -13.07 11.28 -20.88
C ASP A 153 -13.35 11.78 -19.47
N PHE A 154 -12.42 11.56 -18.55
CA PHE A 154 -12.60 11.77 -17.13
C PHE A 154 -11.48 12.57 -16.48
N GLY A 155 -10.48 13.05 -17.20
CA GLY A 155 -9.33 13.76 -16.64
C GLY A 155 -8.28 12.83 -16.04
N GLN A 156 -7.15 13.41 -15.60
CA GLN A 156 -6.00 12.61 -15.13
C GLN A 156 -6.19 12.13 -13.66
N PRO A 157 -6.10 10.82 -13.39
CA PRO A 157 -6.14 10.31 -12.02
C PRO A 157 -4.89 10.66 -11.22
N ALA A 158 -5.07 11.20 -10.00
CA ALA A 158 -3.97 11.57 -9.09
C ALA A 158 -3.15 10.37 -8.62
N GLU A 159 -1.83 10.52 -8.62
CA GLU A 159 -0.87 9.42 -8.41
C GLU A 159 -0.62 9.04 -6.93
N GLN A 160 -1.17 9.75 -5.95
CA GLN A 160 -0.82 9.52 -4.54
C GLN A 160 -1.71 8.53 -3.79
N GLY A 161 -1.09 7.56 -3.11
CA GLY A 161 -1.80 6.65 -2.20
C GLY A 161 -2.61 5.56 -2.93
N TYR A 162 -2.19 5.24 -4.16
CA TYR A 162 -2.83 4.28 -5.03
C TYR A 162 -1.75 3.40 -5.66
N SER A 163 -1.81 2.09 -5.42
CA SER A 163 -0.95 1.11 -6.10
C SER A 163 -1.70 0.52 -7.28
N ILE A 164 -1.12 0.64 -8.48
CA ILE A 164 -1.71 0.02 -9.67
C ILE A 164 -1.68 -1.50 -9.55
N PHE A 165 -0.63 -2.07 -8.91
CA PHE A 165 -0.60 -3.49 -8.56
C PHE A 165 -1.66 -3.87 -7.54
N GLY A 166 -1.93 -3.03 -6.53
CA GLY A 166 -3.00 -3.26 -5.57
C GLY A 166 -4.38 -3.33 -6.25
N VAL A 167 -4.62 -2.48 -7.25
CA VAL A 167 -5.87 -2.51 -8.03
C VAL A 167 -5.93 -3.71 -8.96
N LEU A 168 -4.85 -4.04 -9.66
CA LEU A 168 -4.79 -5.25 -10.48
C LEU A 168 -5.00 -6.51 -9.64
N ALA A 169 -4.31 -6.61 -8.50
CA ALA A 169 -4.44 -7.70 -7.55
C ALA A 169 -5.90 -7.87 -7.09
N GLY A 170 -6.53 -6.80 -6.63
CA GLY A 170 -7.92 -6.83 -6.19
C GLY A 170 -8.90 -7.17 -7.32
N ALA A 171 -8.76 -6.52 -8.48
CA ALA A 171 -9.64 -6.70 -9.62
C ALA A 171 -9.63 -8.13 -10.16
N PHE A 172 -8.45 -8.73 -10.31
CA PHE A 172 -8.33 -10.11 -10.79
C PHE A 172 -8.69 -11.15 -9.72
N THR A 173 -8.48 -10.83 -8.44
CA THR A 173 -8.99 -11.66 -7.34
C THR A 173 -10.51 -11.73 -7.35
N ILE A 174 -11.21 -10.60 -7.54
CA ILE A 174 -12.69 -10.56 -7.71
C ILE A 174 -13.11 -11.42 -8.89
N ALA A 175 -12.48 -11.17 -10.02
CA ALA A 175 -12.94 -11.76 -11.26
C ALA A 175 -12.81 -13.29 -11.20
N ALA A 176 -11.72 -13.80 -10.64
CA ALA A 176 -11.51 -15.22 -10.43
C ALA A 176 -12.52 -15.81 -9.42
N ALA A 177 -12.88 -15.05 -8.40
CA ALA A 177 -13.83 -15.49 -7.40
C ALA A 177 -15.28 -15.52 -7.94
N ALA A 178 -15.64 -14.62 -8.84
CA ALA A 178 -16.92 -14.65 -9.55
C ALA A 178 -17.02 -15.83 -10.54
N GLY A 179 -15.91 -16.20 -11.18
CA GLY A 179 -15.82 -17.43 -11.99
C GLY A 179 -15.94 -18.72 -11.16
N ALA A 180 -15.67 -18.67 -9.85
CA ALA A 180 -15.74 -19.83 -8.96
C ALA A 180 -17.17 -20.32 -8.66
N ALA A 181 -18.20 -19.62 -9.13
CA ALA A 181 -19.59 -20.06 -9.06
C ALA A 181 -19.84 -21.38 -9.83
N ASN A 182 -18.96 -21.74 -10.78
CA ASN A 182 -18.95 -23.06 -11.42
C ASN A 182 -18.13 -24.05 -10.55
N PRO A 183 -18.78 -25.06 -9.91
CA PRO A 183 -18.10 -25.96 -8.98
C PRO A 183 -16.96 -26.75 -9.60
N LEU A 184 -16.96 -26.96 -10.92
CA LEU A 184 -15.91 -27.72 -11.64
C LEU A 184 -14.59 -26.96 -11.72
N ILE A 185 -14.64 -25.62 -11.83
CA ILE A 185 -13.47 -24.75 -12.04
C ILE A 185 -13.16 -23.83 -10.85
N GLY A 186 -14.00 -23.82 -9.81
CA GLY A 186 -13.76 -22.99 -8.63
C GLY A 186 -12.41 -23.22 -7.95
N GLY A 187 -12.00 -24.49 -7.78
CA GLY A 187 -10.68 -24.82 -7.19
C GLY A 187 -9.49 -24.27 -8.00
N PRO A 188 -9.40 -24.53 -9.32
CA PRO A 188 -8.40 -23.96 -10.22
C PRO A 188 -8.37 -22.43 -10.21
N LEU A 189 -9.53 -21.78 -10.30
CA LEU A 189 -9.63 -20.32 -10.34
C LEU A 189 -9.24 -19.67 -9.00
N THR A 190 -9.60 -20.27 -7.86
CA THR A 190 -9.14 -19.81 -6.55
C THR A 190 -7.62 -19.93 -6.38
N ALA A 191 -7.02 -21.02 -6.87
CA ALA A 191 -5.56 -21.16 -6.86
C ALA A 191 -4.86 -20.07 -7.68
N VAL A 192 -5.48 -19.64 -8.78
CA VAL A 192 -5.00 -18.50 -9.58
C VAL A 192 -5.28 -17.14 -8.94
N ALA A 193 -6.41 -16.96 -8.26
CA ALA A 193 -6.71 -15.74 -7.52
C ALA A 193 -5.64 -15.43 -6.45
N GLY A 194 -5.13 -16.48 -5.78
CA GLY A 194 -4.01 -16.34 -4.82
C GLY A 194 -2.73 -15.77 -5.43
N ILE A 195 -2.51 -15.97 -6.74
CA ILE A 195 -1.37 -15.40 -7.48
C ILE A 195 -1.51 -13.88 -7.56
N PHE A 196 -2.69 -13.40 -7.95
CA PHE A 196 -2.97 -11.98 -8.06
C PHE A 196 -2.95 -11.29 -6.70
N GLY A 197 -3.39 -11.96 -5.63
CA GLY A 197 -3.26 -11.46 -4.25
C GLY A 197 -1.81 -11.16 -3.86
N ILE A 198 -0.85 -11.99 -4.30
CA ILE A 198 0.58 -11.73 -4.06
C ILE A 198 1.08 -10.56 -4.92
N LEU A 199 0.49 -10.29 -6.08
CA LEU A 199 0.89 -9.16 -6.91
C LEU A 199 0.76 -7.81 -6.20
N GLY A 200 -0.28 -7.67 -5.37
CA GLY A 200 -0.50 -6.46 -4.57
C GLY A 200 0.56 -6.22 -3.49
N SER A 201 1.40 -7.23 -3.19
CA SER A 201 2.53 -7.13 -2.26
C SER A 201 3.83 -6.68 -2.93
N PHE A 202 3.87 -6.64 -4.27
CA PHE A 202 5.02 -6.14 -5.00
C PHE A 202 5.04 -4.61 -5.05
N PRO A 203 6.22 -3.99 -4.94
CA PRO A 203 6.35 -2.56 -5.15
C PRO A 203 5.93 -2.21 -6.58
N ASP A 204 5.23 -1.08 -6.74
CA ASP A 204 4.95 -0.48 -8.04
C ASP A 204 6.24 -0.37 -8.87
N PRO A 205 6.17 -0.56 -10.19
CA PRO A 205 7.36 -0.76 -10.99
C PRO A 205 8.29 0.46 -10.93
N THR A 206 9.59 0.20 -10.81
CA THR A 206 10.61 1.21 -10.48
C THR A 206 11.05 2.09 -11.66
N ASP A 207 10.65 1.77 -12.90
CA ASP A 207 11.10 2.46 -14.13
C ASP A 207 10.12 3.53 -14.67
N ALA A 208 9.14 3.96 -13.87
CA ALA A 208 8.27 5.09 -14.22
C ALA A 208 8.96 6.47 -14.10
N ASP A 209 10.29 6.53 -14.03
CA ASP A 209 11.02 7.80 -14.00
C ASP A 209 11.07 8.47 -15.41
N ASN A 210 10.72 7.76 -16.50
CA ASN A 210 10.53 8.34 -17.86
C ASN A 210 9.05 8.47 -18.31
N LEU A 211 8.10 7.91 -17.55
CA LEU A 211 6.68 7.79 -17.92
C LEU A 211 5.77 8.49 -16.91
N ARG A 212 6.30 9.55 -16.29
CA ARG A 212 5.70 10.26 -15.16
C ARG A 212 4.38 10.98 -15.47
N ASN A 213 3.92 10.95 -16.72
CA ASN A 213 2.64 11.52 -17.15
C ASN A 213 1.73 10.52 -17.86
N ASP A 214 2.17 9.27 -18.05
CA ASP A 214 1.52 8.34 -18.96
C ASP A 214 1.00 7.11 -18.21
N ILE A 215 -0.29 7.16 -17.93
CA ILE A 215 -1.05 6.06 -17.33
C ILE A 215 -0.97 4.79 -18.20
N ASP A 216 -0.78 4.95 -19.51
CA ASP A 216 -0.71 3.86 -20.49
C ASP A 216 0.50 2.96 -20.18
N ALA A 217 1.68 3.56 -19.95
CA ALA A 217 2.86 2.75 -19.67
C ALA A 217 2.92 2.20 -18.25
N ARG A 218 2.30 2.88 -17.27
CA ARG A 218 2.17 2.32 -15.91
C ARG A 218 1.27 1.09 -15.92
N LEU A 219 0.16 1.14 -16.67
CA LEU A 219 -0.70 -0.01 -16.92
C LEU A 219 0.08 -1.09 -17.66
N ALA A 220 0.73 -0.76 -18.78
CA ALA A 220 1.54 -1.70 -19.55
C ALA A 220 2.58 -2.42 -18.70
N GLN A 221 3.27 -1.69 -17.84
CA GLN A 221 4.30 -2.23 -16.97
C GLN A 221 3.71 -3.12 -15.87
N ALA A 222 2.58 -2.71 -15.30
CA ALA A 222 1.91 -3.50 -14.27
C ALA A 222 1.34 -4.81 -14.86
N PHE A 223 0.69 -4.77 -16.03
CA PHE A 223 0.27 -5.99 -16.74
C PHE A 223 1.45 -6.85 -17.20
N THR A 224 2.55 -6.23 -17.65
CA THR A 224 3.80 -6.95 -18.01
C THR A 224 4.39 -7.67 -16.80
N ALA A 225 4.44 -7.02 -15.65
CA ALA A 225 4.91 -7.62 -14.42
C ALA A 225 3.98 -8.75 -13.95
N SER A 226 2.65 -8.55 -14.00
CA SER A 226 1.67 -9.61 -13.72
C SER A 226 1.88 -10.83 -14.61
N ARG A 227 2.08 -10.63 -15.92
CA ARG A 227 2.39 -11.68 -16.89
C ARG A 227 3.70 -12.42 -16.53
N ASN A 228 4.76 -11.68 -16.19
CA ASN A 228 6.04 -12.28 -15.81
C ASN A 228 5.92 -13.11 -14.51
N GLN A 229 5.05 -12.71 -13.60
CA GLN A 229 4.79 -13.46 -12.36
C GLN A 229 4.01 -14.76 -12.60
N VAL A 230 3.04 -14.75 -13.52
CA VAL A 230 2.37 -15.99 -13.97
C VAL A 230 3.40 -16.98 -14.56
N SER A 231 4.36 -16.47 -15.34
CA SER A 231 5.47 -17.29 -15.86
C SER A 231 6.42 -17.79 -14.76
N THR A 232 6.78 -16.93 -13.79
CA THR A 232 7.61 -17.30 -12.63
C THR A 232 6.93 -18.39 -11.80
N LEU A 233 5.61 -18.31 -11.66
CA LEU A 233 4.86 -19.34 -10.97
C LEU A 233 4.87 -20.67 -11.72
N ALA A 234 4.70 -20.68 -13.04
CA ALA A 234 4.82 -21.92 -13.82
C ALA A 234 6.20 -22.58 -13.60
N GLN A 235 7.26 -21.78 -13.59
CA GLN A 235 8.60 -22.28 -13.25
C GLN A 235 8.64 -22.83 -11.81
N THR A 236 8.01 -22.18 -10.85
CA THR A 236 7.98 -22.65 -9.45
C THR A 236 7.16 -23.94 -9.28
N ILE A 237 5.98 -24.03 -9.90
CA ILE A 237 5.10 -25.20 -9.85
C ILE A 237 5.80 -26.42 -10.46
N PHE A 238 6.41 -26.26 -11.63
CA PHE A 238 6.90 -27.37 -12.45
C PHE A 238 8.41 -27.64 -12.32
N GLY A 239 9.09 -26.99 -11.37
CA GLY A 239 10.47 -27.29 -11.01
C GLY A 239 11.55 -26.57 -11.82
N GLY A 240 11.22 -25.47 -12.48
CA GLY A 240 12.20 -24.56 -13.11
C GLY A 240 13.12 -23.85 -12.11
N VAL A 241 12.70 -23.72 -10.84
CA VAL A 241 13.48 -23.10 -9.75
C VAL A 241 13.49 -23.97 -8.49
N ASP A 242 14.50 -23.76 -7.63
CA ASP A 242 14.65 -24.47 -6.35
C ASP A 242 13.82 -23.85 -5.21
N ASP A 243 13.50 -22.55 -5.29
CA ASP A 243 12.77 -21.82 -4.26
C ASP A 243 11.25 -21.98 -4.43
N THR A 244 10.62 -22.72 -3.51
CA THR A 244 9.15 -22.93 -3.48
C THR A 244 8.39 -21.98 -2.57
N SER A 245 9.05 -20.94 -2.03
CA SER A 245 8.43 -20.03 -1.06
C SER A 245 7.16 -19.34 -1.60
N LEU A 246 7.05 -19.14 -2.91
CA LEU A 246 5.83 -18.65 -3.56
C LEU A 246 4.67 -19.64 -3.42
N LEU A 247 4.92 -20.94 -3.63
CA LEU A 247 3.93 -22.00 -3.47
C LEU A 247 3.46 -22.12 -2.03
N ALA A 248 4.37 -21.98 -1.06
CA ALA A 248 4.04 -22.02 0.36
C ALA A 248 3.02 -20.93 0.78
N ARG A 249 2.98 -19.79 0.06
CA ARG A 249 2.07 -18.67 0.33
C ARG A 249 0.68 -18.82 -0.30
N ILE A 250 0.59 -19.51 -1.44
CA ILE A 250 -0.67 -19.67 -2.20
C ILE A 250 -1.32 -21.05 -2.04
N SER A 251 -0.58 -22.01 -1.51
CA SER A 251 -1.12 -23.35 -1.28
C SER A 251 -2.08 -23.33 -0.10
N PRO A 252 -3.27 -23.93 -0.22
CA PRO A 252 -4.19 -24.07 0.88
C PRO A 252 -3.65 -25.08 1.91
N PRO A 253 -4.32 -25.22 3.06
CA PRO A 253 -4.03 -26.29 3.99
C PRO A 253 -3.98 -27.66 3.29
N ALA A 254 -3.07 -28.52 3.74
CA ALA A 254 -3.01 -29.90 3.25
C ALA A 254 -4.36 -30.58 3.48
N THR A 255 -4.86 -31.29 2.47
CA THR A 255 -6.10 -32.08 2.58
C THR A 255 -5.81 -33.49 3.06
N ASN A 256 -4.54 -33.91 3.04
CA ASN A 256 -4.08 -35.23 3.44
C ASN A 256 -2.67 -35.13 4.07
N SER A 257 -1.76 -36.04 3.71
CA SER A 257 -0.40 -36.12 4.28
C SER A 257 0.66 -35.29 3.53
N GLU A 258 0.24 -34.34 2.67
CA GLU A 258 1.18 -33.55 1.89
C GLU A 258 2.04 -32.62 2.76
N THR A 259 3.36 -32.72 2.60
CA THR A 259 4.36 -31.95 3.36
C THR A 259 5.10 -30.94 2.48
N THR A 260 5.30 -31.27 1.20
CA THR A 260 5.95 -30.42 0.21
C THR A 260 5.00 -29.33 -0.29
N ASP A 261 5.55 -28.18 -0.70
CA ASP A 261 4.74 -27.09 -1.25
C ASP A 261 4.09 -27.48 -2.60
N VAL A 262 4.77 -28.28 -3.43
CA VAL A 262 4.22 -28.81 -4.68
C VAL A 262 3.05 -29.76 -4.40
N GLY A 263 3.20 -30.68 -3.44
CA GLY A 263 2.12 -31.57 -3.02
C GLY A 263 0.90 -30.80 -2.51
N ARG A 264 1.12 -29.81 -1.64
CA ARG A 264 0.05 -28.93 -1.11
C ARG A 264 -0.61 -28.07 -2.19
N PHE A 265 0.12 -27.66 -3.22
CA PHE A 265 -0.44 -26.88 -4.33
C PHE A 265 -1.44 -27.71 -5.17
N PHE A 266 -1.15 -28.99 -5.42
CA PHE A 266 -2.03 -29.89 -6.18
C PHE A 266 -3.09 -30.61 -5.32
N SER A 267 -3.07 -30.46 -4.00
CA SER A 267 -3.95 -31.19 -3.07
C SER A 267 -5.45 -30.99 -3.34
N GLY A 268 -6.25 -31.98 -2.93
CA GLY A 268 -7.71 -31.96 -3.04
C GLY A 268 -8.25 -32.07 -4.48
N GLY A 269 -7.42 -32.51 -5.44
CA GLY A 269 -7.85 -32.78 -6.81
C GLY A 269 -8.34 -31.57 -7.60
N ARG A 270 -7.97 -30.36 -7.18
CA ARG A 270 -8.54 -29.12 -7.75
C ARG A 270 -8.29 -28.97 -9.24
N PHE A 271 -7.16 -29.43 -9.76
CA PHE A 271 -6.82 -29.33 -11.19
C PHE A 271 -7.28 -30.55 -12.01
N LEU A 272 -8.05 -31.47 -11.43
CA LEU A 272 -8.76 -32.50 -12.18
C LEU A 272 -10.04 -31.89 -12.74
N ILE A 273 -9.93 -31.33 -13.95
CA ILE A 273 -11.06 -30.71 -14.66
C ILE A 273 -11.51 -31.66 -15.79
N PRO A 274 -12.82 -31.93 -15.94
CA PRO A 274 -13.34 -32.70 -17.06
C PRO A 274 -13.04 -32.03 -18.41
N ALA A 275 -12.74 -32.82 -19.44
CA ALA A 275 -12.50 -32.34 -20.80
C ALA A 275 -13.71 -31.61 -21.44
N THR A 276 -14.91 -31.72 -20.85
CA THR A 276 -16.11 -31.00 -21.28
C THR A 276 -16.10 -29.52 -20.92
N VAL A 277 -15.18 -29.07 -20.06
CA VAL A 277 -15.06 -27.67 -19.65
C VAL A 277 -14.11 -26.95 -20.63
N ASN A 278 -14.60 -25.88 -21.25
CA ASN A 278 -13.76 -25.00 -22.07
C ASN A 278 -13.03 -24.00 -21.18
N LEU A 279 -11.82 -24.38 -20.75
CA LEU A 279 -11.04 -23.61 -19.81
C LEU A 279 -10.66 -22.21 -20.33
N ASP A 280 -10.37 -22.10 -21.63
CA ASP A 280 -9.97 -20.83 -22.25
C ASP A 280 -11.10 -19.81 -22.19
N MET A 281 -12.35 -20.24 -22.40
CA MET A 281 -13.53 -19.37 -22.31
C MET A 281 -13.76 -18.85 -20.88
N GLU A 282 -13.58 -19.71 -19.89
CA GLU A 282 -13.75 -19.35 -18.48
C GLU A 282 -12.65 -18.38 -18.02
N VAL A 283 -11.41 -18.60 -18.44
CA VAL A 283 -10.28 -17.71 -18.15
C VAL A 283 -10.46 -16.35 -18.83
N ARG A 284 -10.90 -16.32 -20.10
CA ARG A 284 -11.25 -15.08 -20.82
C ARG A 284 -12.29 -14.26 -20.06
N ALA A 285 -13.39 -14.89 -19.65
CA ALA A 285 -14.46 -14.21 -18.92
C ALA A 285 -13.95 -13.59 -17.60
N VAL A 286 -13.06 -14.29 -16.89
CA VAL A 286 -12.41 -13.78 -15.69
C VAL A 286 -11.45 -12.62 -16.02
N ALA A 287 -10.58 -12.78 -17.01
CA ALA A 287 -9.61 -11.74 -17.36
C ALA A 287 -10.30 -10.45 -17.81
N ASP A 288 -11.28 -10.56 -18.71
CA ASP A 288 -12.10 -9.44 -19.17
C ASP A 288 -12.78 -8.70 -18.01
N ARG A 289 -13.28 -9.45 -17.03
CA ARG A 289 -13.90 -8.86 -15.84
C ARG A 289 -12.90 -8.14 -14.95
N GLY A 290 -11.71 -8.72 -14.75
CA GLY A 290 -10.62 -8.08 -14.01
C GLY A 290 -10.19 -6.77 -14.66
N ILE A 291 -10.00 -6.77 -15.97
CA ILE A 291 -9.61 -5.59 -16.76
C ILE A 291 -10.67 -4.48 -16.64
N ARG A 292 -11.96 -4.81 -16.77
CA ARG A 292 -13.05 -3.83 -16.57
C ARG A 292 -12.98 -3.18 -15.19
N LEU A 293 -12.77 -3.95 -14.13
CA LEU A 293 -12.69 -3.42 -12.77
C LEU A 293 -11.48 -2.48 -12.57
N VAL A 294 -10.36 -2.74 -13.23
CA VAL A 294 -9.20 -1.84 -13.25
C VAL A 294 -9.59 -0.49 -13.87
N ARG A 295 -10.27 -0.49 -15.02
CA ARG A 295 -10.75 0.72 -15.68
C ARG A 295 -11.69 1.53 -14.80
N GLN A 296 -12.66 0.86 -14.18
CA GLN A 296 -13.61 1.51 -13.26
C GLN A 296 -12.88 2.16 -12.08
N ALA A 297 -11.89 1.49 -11.50
CA ALA A 297 -11.07 2.06 -10.43
C ALA A 297 -10.32 3.33 -10.86
N LEU A 298 -9.84 3.39 -12.10
CA LEU A 298 -9.15 4.56 -12.66
C LEU A 298 -10.10 5.73 -12.95
N VAL A 299 -11.28 5.48 -13.52
CA VAL A 299 -12.33 6.50 -13.73
C VAL A 299 -12.71 7.14 -12.40
N ILE A 300 -13.00 6.30 -11.40
CA ILE A 300 -13.36 6.75 -10.06
C ILE A 300 -12.23 7.60 -9.46
N ARG A 301 -10.97 7.26 -9.71
CA ARG A 301 -9.80 8.01 -9.25
C ARG A 301 -9.68 9.38 -9.93
N ALA A 302 -9.92 9.44 -11.23
CA ALA A 302 -9.91 10.67 -12.01
C ALA A 302 -10.96 11.67 -11.50
N LEU A 303 -12.15 11.18 -11.16
CA LEU A 303 -13.22 12.00 -10.60
C LEU A 303 -12.85 12.58 -9.22
N LYS A 304 -12.22 11.80 -8.33
CA LYS A 304 -11.76 12.32 -7.01
C LYS A 304 -10.76 13.44 -7.14
N THR A 305 -9.87 13.28 -8.10
CA THR A 305 -8.77 14.21 -8.37
C THR A 305 -9.33 15.59 -8.70
N GLN A 306 -10.49 15.62 -9.33
CA GLN A 306 -11.23 16.83 -9.67
C GLN A 306 -12.22 17.28 -8.59
N GLY A 307 -12.21 16.63 -7.42
CA GLY A 307 -13.04 16.99 -6.27
C GLY A 307 -14.49 16.50 -6.33
N TYR A 308 -14.81 15.56 -7.23
CA TYR A 308 -16.16 14.98 -7.30
C TYR A 308 -16.43 13.98 -6.16
N PHE A 309 -17.65 14.01 -5.65
CA PHE A 309 -18.22 13.13 -4.63
C PHE A 309 -19.67 12.75 -4.98
N VAL A 310 -20.20 11.71 -4.34
CA VAL A 310 -21.64 11.39 -4.41
C VAL A 310 -22.38 12.25 -3.38
N TRP A 311 -23.40 12.96 -3.83
CA TRP A 311 -24.26 13.80 -3.03
C TRP A 311 -25.67 13.24 -3.03
N ILE A 312 -26.27 13.10 -1.84
CA ILE A 312 -27.68 12.75 -1.69
C ILE A 312 -28.45 14.04 -1.43
N ASP A 313 -29.20 14.49 -2.42
CA ASP A 313 -30.05 15.67 -2.33
C ASP A 313 -31.37 15.31 -1.66
N THR A 314 -31.46 15.55 -0.36
CA THR A 314 -32.67 15.32 0.43
C THR A 314 -33.76 16.37 0.18
N GLY A 315 -33.47 17.45 -0.55
CA GLY A 315 -34.44 18.48 -0.92
C GLY A 315 -35.25 18.10 -2.17
N ALA A 316 -34.71 17.23 -3.02
CA ALA A 316 -35.39 16.69 -4.19
C ALA A 316 -36.20 15.44 -3.81
N THR A 317 -37.49 15.62 -3.53
CA THR A 317 -38.40 14.55 -3.08
C THR A 317 -39.17 13.88 -4.22
N THR A 318 -39.06 14.38 -5.46
CA THR A 318 -39.71 13.81 -6.65
C THR A 318 -38.69 13.50 -7.74
N PHE A 319 -39.06 12.59 -8.66
CA PHE A 319 -38.24 12.23 -9.81
C PHE A 319 -37.92 13.44 -10.70
N GLU A 320 -38.90 14.31 -10.91
CA GLU A 320 -38.79 15.51 -11.75
C GLU A 320 -37.86 16.57 -11.14
N ALA A 321 -37.73 16.59 -9.81
CA ALA A 321 -36.79 17.47 -9.11
C ALA A 321 -35.34 16.95 -9.14
N CYS A 322 -35.11 15.73 -9.63
CA CYS A 322 -33.83 15.05 -9.57
C CYS A 322 -32.97 15.20 -10.86
N THR A 323 -33.42 15.87 -11.93
CA THR A 323 -32.78 15.81 -13.28
C THR A 323 -32.07 17.10 -13.74
N PRO A 324 -30.99 17.03 -14.57
CA PRO A 324 -31.04 16.38 -15.88
C PRO A 324 -29.93 15.39 -16.31
N THR A 325 -28.79 15.22 -15.64
CA THR A 325 -27.83 14.18 -16.12
C THR A 325 -26.91 13.65 -15.02
N GLY A 326 -26.77 12.32 -14.94
CA GLY A 326 -26.00 11.63 -13.89
C GLY A 326 -26.79 11.30 -12.65
N SER A 327 -27.77 12.12 -12.31
CA SER A 327 -28.59 11.87 -11.13
C SER A 327 -29.47 10.62 -11.27
N ARG A 328 -29.76 9.97 -10.15
CA ARG A 328 -30.74 8.88 -10.06
C ARG A 328 -31.63 9.09 -8.85
N PHE A 329 -32.93 9.01 -9.08
CA PHE A 329 -33.90 8.94 -7.98
C PHE A 329 -34.12 7.47 -7.62
N MET A 330 -33.66 7.07 -6.44
CA MET A 330 -33.72 5.68 -5.97
C MET A 330 -34.12 5.69 -4.49
N ASN A 331 -34.95 4.74 -4.07
CA ASN A 331 -35.34 4.59 -2.67
C ASN A 331 -35.86 5.89 -2.00
N GLY A 332 -36.55 6.75 -2.77
CA GLY A 332 -37.09 8.03 -2.29
C GLY A 332 -36.05 9.14 -2.10
N LYS A 333 -34.81 8.96 -2.59
CA LYS A 333 -33.71 9.92 -2.49
C LYS A 333 -33.16 10.25 -3.88
N CYS A 334 -32.72 11.49 -4.07
CA CYS A 334 -32.02 11.88 -5.30
C CYS A 334 -30.50 11.81 -5.09
N TYR A 335 -29.83 10.93 -5.84
CA TYR A 335 -28.37 10.80 -5.84
C TYR A 335 -27.81 11.60 -7.01
N LYS A 336 -26.70 12.31 -6.77
CA LYS A 336 -25.97 13.11 -7.76
C LYS A 336 -24.48 12.86 -7.61
N ILE A 337 -23.72 13.02 -8.69
CA ILE A 337 -22.26 13.19 -8.61
C ILE A 337 -21.99 14.67 -8.73
N ALA A 338 -21.29 15.25 -7.77
CA ALA A 338 -21.12 16.69 -7.70
C ALA A 338 -19.80 17.09 -7.04
N ARG A 339 -19.42 18.35 -7.18
CA ARG A 339 -18.27 18.97 -6.53
C ARG A 339 -18.64 20.35 -5.99
N PHE A 340 -17.76 20.96 -5.19
CA PHE A 340 -17.93 22.36 -4.82
C PHE A 340 -17.38 23.28 -5.92
N ALA A 341 -18.15 24.30 -6.31
CA ALA A 341 -17.79 25.28 -7.34
C ALA A 341 -16.49 26.04 -7.03
N SER A 342 -16.19 26.23 -5.73
CA SER A 342 -14.93 26.77 -5.23
C SER A 342 -14.73 26.41 -3.75
N SER A 343 -13.51 26.55 -3.24
CA SER A 343 -13.19 26.37 -1.81
C SER A 343 -13.87 27.37 -0.86
N LEU A 344 -14.52 28.41 -1.40
CA LEU A 344 -15.08 29.54 -0.65
C LEU A 344 -16.62 29.64 -0.72
N GLN A 345 -17.29 28.87 -1.59
CA GLN A 345 -18.76 28.91 -1.74
C GLN A 345 -19.38 27.52 -1.58
N SER A 346 -20.47 27.44 -0.82
CA SER A 346 -21.30 26.25 -0.60
C SER A 346 -22.18 25.87 -1.81
N ARG A 347 -21.84 26.33 -3.02
CA ARG A 347 -22.56 26.00 -4.24
C ARG A 347 -22.05 24.67 -4.81
N ILE A 348 -22.97 23.73 -4.97
CA ILE A 348 -22.71 22.41 -5.55
C ILE A 348 -22.84 22.50 -7.07
N GLU A 349 -21.84 21.97 -7.78
CA GLU A 349 -21.83 21.79 -9.22
C GLU A 349 -21.99 20.31 -9.53
N ASP A 350 -23.05 19.96 -10.27
CA ASP A 350 -23.24 18.61 -10.78
C ASP A 350 -22.16 18.27 -11.80
N ILE A 351 -21.83 16.98 -11.89
CA ILE A 351 -20.93 16.47 -12.93
C ILE A 351 -21.51 16.78 -14.33
N PRO A 352 -20.67 17.13 -15.31
CA PRO A 352 -21.13 17.37 -16.67
C PRO A 352 -21.85 16.16 -17.28
N ALA A 353 -22.93 16.44 -18.01
CA ALA A 353 -23.81 15.46 -18.63
C ALA A 353 -23.09 14.51 -19.60
N ASP A 354 -22.19 15.06 -20.40
CA ASP A 354 -21.32 14.35 -21.33
C ASP A 354 -20.33 13.42 -20.62
N THR A 355 -19.87 13.80 -19.42
CA THR A 355 -19.00 12.95 -18.60
C THR A 355 -19.77 11.73 -18.07
N VAL A 356 -21.02 11.92 -17.63
CA VAL A 356 -21.88 10.83 -17.16
C VAL A 356 -22.21 9.85 -18.28
N LEU A 357 -22.54 10.34 -19.48
CA LEU A 357 -22.92 9.47 -20.60
C LEU A 357 -21.83 8.47 -20.97
N LYS A 358 -20.56 8.81 -20.67
CA LYS A 358 -19.42 7.93 -20.87
C LYS A 358 -19.38 6.77 -19.88
N PHE A 359 -19.99 6.86 -18.69
CA PHE A 359 -19.98 5.78 -17.69
C PHE A 359 -20.51 4.46 -18.27
N GLY A 360 -21.63 4.52 -18.99
CA GLY A 360 -22.33 3.34 -19.51
C GLY A 360 -21.88 2.86 -20.89
N ASN A 361 -20.79 3.40 -21.44
CA ASN A 361 -20.25 2.89 -22.70
C ASN A 361 -19.65 1.48 -22.50
N GLU A 362 -19.48 0.74 -23.60
CA GLU A 362 -18.91 -0.63 -23.55
C GLU A 362 -17.48 -0.67 -22.97
N GLN A 363 -16.78 0.47 -22.95
CA GLN A 363 -15.42 0.61 -22.47
C GLN A 363 -15.31 0.60 -20.93
N TYR A 364 -16.15 1.34 -20.22
CA TYR A 364 -16.10 1.49 -18.76
C TYR A 364 -17.19 0.67 -18.04
N ASN A 365 -18.36 0.50 -18.67
CA ASN A 365 -19.51 -0.27 -18.18
C ASN A 365 -19.84 0.00 -16.69
N ILE A 366 -19.74 1.27 -16.28
CA ILE A 366 -20.08 1.72 -14.92
C ILE A 366 -21.60 1.89 -14.87
N VAL A 367 -22.25 0.99 -14.14
CA VAL A 367 -23.66 1.12 -13.77
C VAL A 367 -23.75 2.18 -12.66
N ILE A 368 -24.38 3.31 -12.96
CA ILE A 368 -24.38 4.46 -12.06
C ILE A 368 -25.20 4.21 -10.79
N GLU A 369 -26.21 3.34 -10.88
CA GLU A 369 -27.00 2.86 -9.76
C GLU A 369 -26.14 2.06 -8.78
N ASP A 370 -25.29 1.15 -9.28
CA ASP A 370 -24.35 0.39 -8.45
C ASP A 370 -23.29 1.30 -7.83
N PHE A 371 -22.85 2.32 -8.56
CA PHE A 371 -21.94 3.34 -8.05
C PHE A 371 -22.55 4.11 -6.86
N TYR A 372 -23.81 4.51 -6.97
CA TYR A 372 -24.52 5.18 -5.87
C TYR A 372 -24.82 4.24 -4.70
N ASN A 373 -25.24 3.00 -4.98
CA ASN A 373 -25.47 1.99 -3.95
C ASN A 373 -24.17 1.64 -3.22
N ASN A 374 -23.03 1.58 -3.92
CA ASN A 374 -21.71 1.37 -3.30
C ASN A 374 -21.29 2.57 -2.45
N ALA A 375 -21.47 3.80 -2.94
CA ALA A 375 -21.16 5.01 -2.20
C ALA A 375 -22.03 5.17 -0.96
N GLU A 376 -23.33 4.87 -1.07
CA GLU A 376 -24.25 4.88 0.07
C GLU A 376 -23.99 3.71 1.01
N ALA A 377 -23.74 2.50 0.51
CA ALA A 377 -23.35 1.36 1.34
C ALA A 377 -22.04 1.66 2.06
N CYS A 378 -21.09 2.31 1.39
CA CYS A 378 -19.87 2.79 2.01
C CYS A 378 -20.19 3.76 3.14
N GLN A 379 -20.95 4.82 2.85
CA GLN A 379 -21.36 5.81 3.83
C GLN A 379 -22.14 5.16 4.97
N ASN A 380 -22.98 4.15 4.72
CA ASN A 380 -23.76 3.47 5.75
C ASN A 380 -22.91 2.54 6.61
N ALA A 381 -21.90 1.89 6.04
CA ALA A 381 -20.93 1.09 6.80
C ALA A 381 -19.86 1.94 7.48
N ASN A 382 -19.65 3.16 6.99
CA ASN A 382 -18.67 4.12 7.47
C ASN A 382 -19.33 5.49 7.66
N PRO A 383 -20.37 5.61 8.52
CA PRO A 383 -21.18 6.83 8.66
C PRO A 383 -20.39 8.09 9.02
N ASN A 384 -19.13 7.91 9.44
CA ASN A 384 -18.26 8.96 9.89
C ASN A 384 -17.09 9.23 8.90
N SER A 385 -16.72 8.31 8.00
CA SER A 385 -15.59 8.48 7.07
C SER A 385 -15.98 8.21 5.62
N ASP A 386 -15.13 8.56 4.65
CA ASP A 386 -15.35 8.15 3.25
C ASP A 386 -15.06 6.64 3.04
N GLY A 387 -14.81 5.92 4.15
CA GLY A 387 -14.22 4.60 4.34
C GLY A 387 -12.91 4.38 3.59
N GLN A 388 -12.40 3.14 3.58
CA GLN A 388 -11.23 2.74 2.78
C GLN A 388 -11.60 1.60 1.84
N ALA A 389 -11.08 1.65 0.61
CA ALA A 389 -11.17 0.56 -0.34
C ALA A 389 -10.56 -0.68 0.31
N GLN A 390 -11.38 -1.65 0.69
CA GLN A 390 -10.86 -2.94 1.12
C GLN A 390 -10.70 -3.82 -0.11
N PHE A 391 -9.45 -4.09 -0.47
CA PHE A 391 -9.08 -4.98 -1.57
C PHE A 391 -8.93 -6.44 -1.13
N GLU A 392 -9.04 -6.72 0.17
CA GLU A 392 -9.14 -8.07 0.74
C GLU A 392 -10.60 -8.38 1.07
N GLY A 393 -11.11 -9.55 0.63
CA GLY A 393 -12.50 -9.97 0.89
C GLY A 393 -13.54 -9.33 -0.03
N LEU A 394 -13.19 -9.12 -1.29
CA LEU A 394 -14.05 -8.48 -2.27
C LEU A 394 -15.34 -9.29 -2.56
N PRO A 395 -16.46 -8.63 -2.91
CA PRO A 395 -17.71 -9.34 -3.21
C PRO A 395 -17.51 -10.35 -4.34
N LEU A 396 -17.82 -11.62 -4.07
CA LEU A 396 -17.72 -12.73 -5.04
C LEU A 396 -18.68 -12.56 -6.23
N ASP A 397 -19.66 -11.67 -6.12
CA ASP A 397 -20.60 -11.31 -7.18
C ASP A 397 -20.03 -10.30 -8.18
N GLY A 398 -18.87 -9.72 -7.87
CA GLY A 398 -18.08 -8.74 -8.61
C GLY A 398 -18.71 -7.36 -8.78
N THR A 399 -19.36 -6.87 -7.73
CA THR A 399 -19.68 -5.45 -7.48
C THR A 399 -18.43 -4.63 -7.07
N LEU A 400 -18.52 -3.29 -7.12
CA LEU A 400 -17.42 -2.39 -6.74
C LEU A 400 -17.01 -2.58 -5.26
N PRO A 401 -15.72 -2.48 -4.89
CA PRO A 401 -15.27 -2.56 -3.50
C PRO A 401 -15.86 -1.40 -2.68
N GLN A 402 -16.28 -1.68 -1.44
CA GLN A 402 -16.83 -0.65 -0.56
C GLN A 402 -15.76 0.39 -0.21
N CYS A 403 -16.11 1.67 -0.24
CA CYS A 403 -15.36 2.80 0.32
C CYS A 403 -14.06 3.30 -0.31
N PHE A 404 -14.09 3.50 -1.62
CA PHE A 404 -12.89 3.79 -2.38
C PHE A 404 -12.12 5.14 -2.08
N PHE A 405 -12.51 6.05 -1.15
CA PHE A 405 -11.99 7.46 -0.93
C PHE A 405 -11.11 7.70 0.37
N ASN A 406 -10.63 8.93 0.72
CA ASN A 406 -9.32 9.33 1.38
C ASN A 406 -9.17 9.51 2.95
N MET A 407 -7.95 9.82 3.50
CA MET A 407 -7.53 10.02 4.96
C MET A 407 -7.27 11.48 5.48
N ARG A 408 -7.47 11.74 6.81
CA ARG A 408 -7.73 13.05 7.49
C ARG A 408 -7.02 13.25 8.87
N PRO A 409 -6.96 14.44 9.52
CA PRO A 409 -6.24 14.68 10.80
C PRO A 409 -6.96 14.12 12.04
N HIS A 410 -6.22 13.59 13.03
CA HIS A 410 -6.78 12.96 14.24
C HIS A 410 -6.73 13.86 15.50
N ILE A 411 -7.35 13.44 16.61
CA ILE A 411 -7.51 14.26 17.83
C ILE A 411 -6.21 14.79 18.42
N GLY A 412 -5.10 14.06 18.28
CA GLY A 412 -3.78 14.50 18.72
C GLY A 412 -3.27 15.70 17.90
N ASN A 413 -3.52 15.70 16.58
CA ASN A 413 -3.20 16.87 15.75
C ASN A 413 -4.14 18.04 16.08
N MET A 414 -5.44 17.76 16.19
CA MET A 414 -6.44 18.80 16.44
C MET A 414 -6.17 19.53 17.77
N THR A 415 -5.95 18.80 18.86
CA THR A 415 -5.64 19.37 20.18
C THR A 415 -4.34 20.18 20.19
N ASN A 416 -3.30 19.72 19.48
CA ASN A 416 -2.04 20.45 19.38
C ASN A 416 -2.21 21.82 18.69
N VAL A 417 -2.91 21.85 17.54
CA VAL A 417 -3.21 23.10 16.82
C VAL A 417 -4.11 23.99 17.67
N SER A 418 -5.17 23.46 18.28
CA SER A 418 -6.04 24.22 19.20
C SER A 418 -5.27 24.85 20.36
N THR A 419 -4.23 24.18 20.87
CA THR A 419 -3.40 24.72 21.96
C THR A 419 -2.62 25.95 21.51
N ALA A 420 -2.15 25.97 20.26
CA ALA A 420 -1.49 27.15 19.71
C ALA A 420 -2.43 28.36 19.66
N PHE A 421 -3.69 28.16 19.28
CA PHE A 421 -4.69 29.22 19.28
C PHE A 421 -5.06 29.67 20.70
N ALA A 422 -5.19 28.75 21.66
CA ALA A 422 -5.48 29.11 23.06
C ALA A 422 -4.35 29.94 23.69
N VAL A 423 -3.09 29.54 23.49
CA VAL A 423 -1.91 30.32 23.92
C VAL A 423 -1.89 31.68 23.24
N ALA A 424 -2.12 31.73 21.93
CA ALA A 424 -2.12 32.98 21.17
C ALA A 424 -3.22 33.94 21.63
N LYS A 425 -4.43 33.45 21.91
CA LYS A 425 -5.53 34.24 22.46
C LYS A 425 -5.18 34.80 23.84
N GLY A 426 -4.58 33.99 24.71
CA GLY A 426 -4.07 34.42 26.02
C GLY A 426 -3.02 35.53 25.89
N LEU A 427 -2.02 35.34 25.02
CA LEU A 427 -0.99 36.35 24.77
C LEU A 427 -1.57 37.66 24.21
N LYS A 428 -2.53 37.58 23.29
CA LYS A 428 -3.22 38.75 22.73
C LYS A 428 -3.96 39.55 23.81
N LYS A 429 -4.59 38.85 24.75
CA LYS A 429 -5.29 39.46 25.90
C LYS A 429 -4.33 40.15 26.88
N HIS A 430 -3.17 39.55 27.15
CA HIS A 430 -2.19 40.11 28.10
C HIS A 430 -1.25 41.15 27.48
N HIS A 431 -1.13 41.20 26.16
CA HIS A 431 -0.21 42.07 25.42
C HIS A 431 -0.91 42.77 24.25
N GLU A 432 -1.90 43.61 24.55
CA GLU A 432 -2.76 44.27 23.56
C GLU A 432 -1.98 45.10 22.51
N SER A 433 -0.78 45.60 22.85
CA SER A 433 0.08 46.36 21.95
C SER A 433 0.90 45.50 20.97
N ARG A 434 0.89 44.17 21.12
CA ARG A 434 1.65 43.24 20.26
C ARG A 434 0.72 42.48 19.33
N ARG A 435 1.09 42.40 18.04
CA ARG A 435 0.40 41.54 17.08
C ARG A 435 0.75 40.08 17.35
N VAL A 436 -0.25 39.27 17.68
CA VAL A 436 -0.09 37.82 17.90
C VAL A 436 -0.71 37.05 16.73
N ARG A 437 0.03 36.08 16.19
CA ARG A 437 -0.38 35.22 15.06
C ARG A 437 0.09 33.79 15.25
N VAL A 438 -0.73 32.81 14.85
CA VAL A 438 -0.34 31.39 14.79
C VAL A 438 0.31 31.06 13.45
N SER A 439 1.38 30.26 13.45
CA SER A 439 2.05 29.79 12.23
C SER A 439 2.03 28.26 12.19
N LEU A 440 1.37 27.67 11.19
CA LEU A 440 1.48 26.23 10.91
C LEU A 440 2.62 26.00 9.91
N ASP A 441 3.71 25.42 10.39
CA ASP A 441 4.93 25.22 9.61
C ASP A 441 5.04 23.77 9.09
N LEU A 442 4.52 23.55 7.87
CA LEU A 442 4.48 22.26 7.19
C LEU A 442 5.87 21.77 6.80
N VAL A 443 6.10 20.46 6.92
CA VAL A 443 7.35 19.81 6.53
C VAL A 443 7.18 19.18 5.14
N ASP A 444 7.32 19.99 4.10
CA ASP A 444 7.33 19.54 2.70
C ASP A 444 8.56 18.67 2.39
N THR A 445 9.61 18.65 3.21
CA THR A 445 10.80 17.82 3.00
C THR A 445 10.78 16.47 3.72
N ALA A 446 9.62 16.03 4.20
CA ALA A 446 9.54 14.73 4.90
C ALA A 446 9.83 13.57 3.91
N PRO A 447 10.40 12.44 4.39
CA PRO A 447 10.52 11.25 3.56
C PRO A 447 9.16 10.78 3.07
N TYR A 448 9.07 10.43 1.79
CA TYR A 448 7.97 9.63 1.30
C TYR A 448 8.33 8.15 1.47
N SER A 449 7.84 7.53 2.54
CA SER A 449 8.22 6.16 2.96
C SER A 449 8.28 5.12 1.83
N PRO A 450 7.35 5.10 0.85
CA PRO A 450 7.41 4.15 -0.28
C PRO A 450 8.64 4.29 -1.18
N THR A 451 9.30 5.44 -1.20
CA THR A 451 10.54 5.68 -1.99
C THR A 451 11.81 5.46 -1.18
N THR A 452 11.69 4.94 0.05
CA THR A 452 12.87 4.62 0.86
C THR A 452 13.48 3.32 0.35
N THR A 453 14.73 3.37 -0.09
CA THR A 453 15.45 2.20 -0.63
C THR A 453 16.84 2.08 0.00
N LYS A 454 17.42 0.88 -0.03
CA LYS A 454 18.74 0.61 0.55
C LYS A 454 19.75 0.35 -0.57
N TYR A 455 20.88 1.06 -0.55
CA TYR A 455 22.03 0.79 -1.40
C TYR A 455 23.22 0.44 -0.50
N GLY A 456 23.58 -0.84 -0.46
CA GLY A 456 24.53 -1.39 0.52
C GLY A 456 24.01 -1.22 1.94
N ASP A 457 24.75 -0.46 2.77
CA ASP A 457 24.37 -0.16 4.16
C ASP A 457 23.72 1.21 4.36
N VAL A 458 23.53 1.97 3.28
CA VAL A 458 22.97 3.31 3.34
C VAL A 458 21.53 3.29 2.84
N VAL A 459 20.66 3.95 3.60
CA VAL A 459 19.25 4.13 3.23
C VAL A 459 19.10 5.46 2.52
N TYR A 460 18.50 5.46 1.34
CA TYR A 460 18.18 6.64 0.55
C TYR A 460 16.66 6.86 0.51
N GLN A 461 16.24 8.10 0.30
CA GLN A 461 14.83 8.49 0.24
C GLN A 461 14.61 9.60 -0.81
N LYS A 462 13.38 9.70 -1.33
CA LYS A 462 12.88 10.92 -2.00
C LYS A 462 11.94 11.67 -1.04
N SER A 463 11.98 13.00 -1.04
CA SER A 463 11.14 13.83 -0.16
C SER A 463 9.78 14.14 -0.76
N LEU A 464 8.80 14.49 0.08
CA LEU A 464 7.49 14.96 -0.40
C LEU A 464 7.63 16.16 -1.34
N ARG A 465 8.60 17.06 -1.09
CA ARG A 465 8.88 18.24 -1.91
C ARG A 465 9.40 17.85 -3.27
N TYR A 466 10.40 16.96 -3.30
CA TYR A 466 10.94 16.45 -4.56
C TYR A 466 9.84 15.83 -5.42
N LEU A 467 8.97 15.03 -4.80
CA LEU A 467 7.85 14.38 -5.47
C LEU A 467 6.62 15.30 -5.68
N GLN A 468 6.70 16.57 -5.28
CA GLN A 468 5.60 17.55 -5.30
C GLN A 468 4.33 17.12 -4.52
N LYS A 469 4.50 16.22 -3.54
CA LYS A 469 3.42 15.60 -2.78
C LYS A 469 2.93 16.36 -1.55
N ALA A 470 3.52 17.52 -1.25
CA ALA A 470 3.29 18.24 0.01
C ALA A 470 1.93 18.96 0.11
N ASN A 471 1.22 19.18 -1.01
CA ASN A 471 -0.04 19.95 -1.05
C ASN A 471 -1.29 19.07 -0.87
N GLU A 472 -1.21 17.77 -1.15
CA GLU A 472 -2.38 16.88 -1.26
C GLU A 472 -2.99 16.43 0.08
N SER A 473 -2.39 16.82 1.23
CA SER A 473 -2.83 16.41 2.58
C SER A 473 -3.41 17.53 3.46
N ASN A 474 -3.60 18.75 2.95
CA ASN A 474 -3.70 19.95 3.79
C ASN A 474 -5.10 20.53 3.98
N SER A 475 -6.10 20.14 3.17
CA SER A 475 -7.43 20.77 3.18
C SER A 475 -8.16 20.69 4.53
N ASP A 476 -8.01 19.58 5.26
CA ASP A 476 -8.63 19.43 6.58
C ASP A 476 -7.86 20.21 7.67
N PHE A 477 -6.53 20.39 7.53
CA PHE A 477 -5.76 21.28 8.39
C PHE A 477 -6.13 22.75 8.13
N GLU A 478 -6.37 23.13 6.88
CA GLU A 478 -6.86 24.47 6.52
C GLU A 478 -8.24 24.72 7.12
N SER A 479 -9.17 23.78 7.00
CA SER A 479 -10.50 23.88 7.61
C SER A 479 -10.42 24.02 9.14
N LEU A 480 -9.57 23.23 9.80
CA LEU A 480 -9.32 23.36 11.23
C LEU A 480 -8.78 24.76 11.62
N LEU A 481 -7.81 25.29 10.86
CA LEU A 481 -7.24 26.61 11.08
C LEU A 481 -8.26 27.74 10.88
N VAL A 482 -9.10 27.66 9.84
CA VAL A 482 -10.20 28.62 9.60
C VAL A 482 -11.14 28.65 10.79
N GLN A 483 -11.60 27.48 11.26
CA GLN A 483 -12.55 27.39 12.36
C GLN A 483 -11.94 27.89 13.68
N LEU A 484 -10.69 27.52 13.99
CA LEU A 484 -10.01 28.01 15.19
C LEU A 484 -9.71 29.52 15.14
N GLY A 485 -9.33 30.04 13.97
CA GLY A 485 -9.11 31.46 13.77
C GLY A 485 -10.37 32.28 14.02
N ALA A 486 -11.51 31.82 13.49
CA ALA A 486 -12.81 32.42 13.74
C ALA A 486 -13.22 32.33 15.22
N GLU A 487 -13.09 31.16 15.85
CA GLU A 487 -13.45 30.92 17.25
C GLU A 487 -12.62 31.78 18.22
N CYS A 488 -11.33 31.98 17.92
CA CYS A 488 -10.39 32.64 18.84
C CYS A 488 -10.18 34.13 18.52
N GLY A 489 -10.55 34.60 17.33
CA GLY A 489 -10.21 35.93 16.84
C GLY A 489 -8.69 36.14 16.68
N VAL A 490 -7.97 35.08 16.31
CA VAL A 490 -6.51 35.06 16.17
C VAL A 490 -6.14 34.81 14.71
N GLU A 491 -5.28 35.66 14.15
CA GLU A 491 -4.75 35.45 12.81
C GLU A 491 -3.87 34.21 12.74
N TYR A 492 -3.86 33.55 11.59
CA TYR A 492 -2.92 32.47 11.31
C TYR A 492 -2.27 32.60 9.93
N ARG A 493 -1.17 31.87 9.74
CA ARG A 493 -0.54 31.65 8.43
C ARG A 493 -0.07 30.21 8.32
N VAL A 494 0.11 29.76 7.09
CA VAL A 494 0.75 28.47 6.76
C VAL A 494 2.07 28.76 6.07
N ARG A 495 3.13 28.07 6.47
CA ARG A 495 4.46 28.13 5.83
C ARG A 495 4.94 26.72 5.52
N LYS A 496 5.71 26.57 4.45
CA LYS A 496 6.46 25.34 4.12
C LYS A 496 7.86 25.41 4.73
N GLN A 497 8.55 24.28 4.84
CA GLN A 497 9.94 24.25 5.30
C GLN A 497 10.80 25.09 4.36
N THR A 498 10.53 25.04 3.05
CA THR A 498 11.23 25.84 2.05
C THR A 498 11.14 27.35 2.34
N ASP A 499 10.01 27.86 2.83
CA ASP A 499 9.84 29.28 3.18
C ASP A 499 10.69 29.66 4.40
N ILE A 500 10.80 28.75 5.38
CA ILE A 500 11.60 28.97 6.59
C ILE A 500 13.10 28.95 6.26
N LEU A 501 13.51 28.10 5.31
CA LEU A 501 14.90 27.98 4.91
C LEU A 501 15.40 29.13 4.01
N GLN A 502 14.55 30.10 3.70
CA GLN A 502 14.97 31.34 3.03
C GLN A 502 15.45 32.42 4.00
N ASP A 503 15.42 32.16 5.32
CA ASP A 503 15.89 33.13 6.32
C ASP A 503 17.38 33.46 6.12
N PRO A 504 17.77 34.75 6.07
CA PRO A 504 19.16 35.15 5.88
C PRO A 504 20.14 34.58 6.91
N HIS A 505 19.70 34.35 8.15
CA HIS A 505 20.55 33.83 9.23
C HIS A 505 20.82 32.32 9.09
N LEU A 506 20.07 31.61 8.23
CA LEU A 506 20.26 30.17 8.03
C LEU A 506 21.71 29.83 7.66
N ARG A 507 22.34 30.68 6.84
CA ARG A 507 23.71 30.48 6.36
C ARG A 507 24.71 30.40 7.50
N GLU A 508 24.75 31.41 8.36
CA GLU A 508 25.64 31.47 9.51
C GLU A 508 25.38 30.30 10.47
N ILE A 509 24.10 29.96 10.70
CA ILE A 509 23.72 28.82 11.54
C ILE A 509 24.24 27.50 10.97
N LEU A 510 24.09 27.25 9.67
CA LEU A 510 24.54 26.01 9.04
C LEU A 510 26.06 25.92 9.00
N GLN A 511 26.76 27.03 8.73
CA GLN A 511 28.22 27.09 8.77
C GLN A 511 28.74 26.72 10.18
N ASP A 512 28.16 27.28 11.24
CA ASP A 512 28.52 26.92 12.62
C ASP A 512 28.22 25.44 12.94
N ILE A 513 27.05 24.94 12.55
CA ILE A 513 26.69 23.52 12.77
C ILE A 513 27.67 22.59 12.05
N VAL A 514 28.06 22.91 10.82
CA VAL A 514 29.00 22.10 10.03
C VAL A 514 30.43 22.19 10.56
N ALA A 515 30.86 23.37 11.01
CA ALA A 515 32.14 23.55 11.68
C ALA A 515 32.23 22.71 12.96
N ARG A 516 31.14 22.63 13.72
CA ARG A 516 31.03 21.87 14.97
C ARG A 516 30.47 20.45 14.80
N ARG A 517 30.42 19.93 13.57
CA ARG A 517 29.77 18.63 13.26
C ARG A 517 30.26 17.46 14.10
N VAL A 518 31.56 17.42 14.44
CA VAL A 518 32.15 16.33 15.24
C VAL A 518 31.58 16.30 16.67
N GLU A 519 31.20 17.47 17.19
CA GLU A 519 30.56 17.62 18.49
C GLU A 519 29.05 17.37 18.40
N ILE A 520 28.38 17.98 17.41
CA ILE A 520 26.92 18.02 17.30
C ILE A 520 26.34 16.70 16.75
N ALA A 521 26.97 16.10 15.75
CA ALA A 521 26.41 14.92 15.07
C ALA A 521 26.23 13.70 15.99
N PRO A 522 27.18 13.34 16.88
CA PRO A 522 26.98 12.25 17.83
C PRO A 522 25.85 12.51 18.84
N LEU A 523 25.51 13.78 19.10
CA LEU A 523 24.37 14.12 19.94
C LEU A 523 23.05 13.91 19.19
N LEU A 524 22.95 14.45 17.97
CA LEU A 524 21.71 14.45 17.17
C LEU A 524 21.37 13.10 16.52
N GLU A 525 22.39 12.30 16.17
CA GLU A 525 22.24 11.00 15.52
C GLU A 525 23.28 10.02 16.10
N PRO A 526 23.09 9.52 17.34
CA PRO A 526 24.10 8.72 18.04
C PRO A 526 24.51 7.45 17.30
N ARG A 527 23.60 6.89 16.49
CA ARG A 527 23.83 5.65 15.74
C ARG A 527 24.85 5.83 14.62
N TYR A 528 24.71 6.89 13.81
CA TYR A 528 25.56 7.11 12.64
C TYR A 528 26.64 8.16 12.87
N LYS A 529 26.48 9.01 13.89
CA LYS A 529 27.38 10.12 14.23
C LYS A 529 27.60 11.09 13.05
N THR A 530 26.61 11.20 12.18
CA THR A 530 26.59 12.08 11.01
C THR A 530 25.47 13.11 11.13
N LEU A 531 25.66 14.28 10.51
CA LEU A 531 24.56 15.25 10.43
C LEU A 531 23.57 14.76 9.38
N GLY A 532 22.29 14.65 9.75
CA GLY A 532 21.20 14.33 8.84
C GLY A 532 20.84 15.48 7.89
N ILE A 533 21.84 16.12 7.28
CA ILE A 533 21.72 17.08 6.19
C ILE A 533 21.60 16.27 4.90
N ARG A 534 20.61 16.62 4.10
CA ARG A 534 20.31 15.94 2.85
C ARG A 534 20.18 16.99 1.77
N TYR A 535 20.57 16.63 0.57
CA TYR A 535 20.32 17.41 -0.62
C TYR A 535 19.86 16.43 -1.68
N ALA A 536 18.64 16.62 -2.19
CA ALA A 536 18.12 15.76 -3.25
C ALA A 536 19.07 15.79 -4.45
N CYS A 537 19.42 14.63 -5.00
CA CYS A 537 20.27 14.55 -6.17
C CYS A 537 19.71 15.47 -7.28
N PRO A 538 20.53 16.43 -7.78
CA PRO A 538 20.05 17.46 -8.71
C PRO A 538 19.86 16.92 -10.14
N THR A 539 20.35 15.71 -10.42
CA THR A 539 20.09 15.04 -11.69
C THR A 539 18.57 14.89 -11.88
N PRO A 540 18.02 15.31 -13.04
CA PRO A 540 16.60 15.15 -13.35
C PRO A 540 16.11 13.74 -13.03
N ASP A 541 14.90 13.67 -12.47
CA ASP A 541 14.18 12.43 -12.09
C ASP A 541 14.80 11.55 -11.00
N CYS A 542 16.04 11.83 -10.54
CA CYS A 542 16.65 11.12 -9.42
C CYS A 542 16.06 11.49 -8.05
N GLY A 543 16.42 12.64 -7.49
CA GLY A 543 15.95 13.11 -6.18
C GLY A 543 16.31 12.25 -4.97
N LEU A 544 17.12 11.20 -5.14
CA LEU A 544 17.60 10.38 -4.04
C LEU A 544 18.49 11.23 -3.13
N ALA A 545 18.29 11.10 -1.84
CA ALA A 545 19.19 11.66 -0.83
C ALA A 545 19.44 10.64 0.28
N ASP A 546 20.69 10.59 0.76
CA ASP A 546 21.07 9.78 1.91
C ASP A 546 20.23 10.18 3.13
N LYS A 547 19.44 9.25 3.66
CA LYS A 547 18.51 9.50 4.76
C LYS A 547 19.22 9.94 6.03
N HIS A 548 20.44 9.48 6.27
CA HIS A 548 21.16 9.76 7.51
C HIS A 548 22.43 10.59 7.28
N GLY A 549 22.73 10.97 6.04
CA GLY A 549 23.93 11.74 5.68
C GLY A 549 25.22 10.96 5.93
N ILE A 550 25.17 9.63 5.85
CA ILE A 550 26.30 8.72 6.12
C ILE A 550 27.45 8.98 5.14
N ARG A 551 27.11 9.27 3.88
CA ARG A 551 28.08 9.50 2.79
C ARG A 551 28.43 10.97 2.56
N ASN A 552 28.01 11.88 3.44
CA ASN A 552 28.33 13.29 3.28
C ASN A 552 29.81 13.56 3.63
N GLU A 553 30.50 14.28 2.75
CA GLU A 553 31.87 14.78 2.95
C GLU A 553 31.83 16.29 3.16
N TYR A 554 32.71 16.80 4.02
CA TYR A 554 32.72 18.22 4.42
C TYR A 554 34.10 18.84 4.19
N PHE A 555 34.14 19.91 3.40
CA PHE A 555 35.36 20.64 3.04
C PHE A 555 35.18 22.13 3.33
N GLY A 556 35.51 22.57 4.55
CA GLY A 556 35.23 23.94 4.99
C GLY A 556 33.73 24.24 4.91
N ASN A 557 33.35 25.22 4.10
CA ASN A 557 31.96 25.62 3.84
C ASN A 557 31.25 24.76 2.77
N GLN A 558 31.92 23.76 2.19
CA GLN A 558 31.32 22.90 1.16
C GLN A 558 30.87 21.57 1.75
N ILE A 559 29.66 21.15 1.38
CA ILE A 559 29.13 19.82 1.67
C ILE A 559 29.01 19.08 0.36
N LYS A 560 29.69 17.94 0.26
CA LYS A 560 29.61 17.02 -0.86
C LYS A 560 28.73 15.85 -0.47
N PHE A 561 27.73 15.59 -1.28
CA PHE A 561 26.75 14.51 -1.16
C PHE A 561 27.05 13.42 -2.19
N GLN A 562 26.54 12.22 -1.93
CA GLN A 562 26.70 11.09 -2.83
C GLN A 562 25.33 10.56 -3.26
N CYS A 563 25.10 10.53 -4.57
CA CYS A 563 24.04 9.72 -5.16
C CYS A 563 24.61 8.33 -5.47
N PRO A 564 23.90 7.23 -5.15
CA PRO A 564 24.36 5.89 -5.47
C PRO A 564 24.36 5.61 -6.98
N VAL A 565 23.65 6.44 -7.76
CA VAL A 565 23.50 6.30 -9.22
C VAL A 565 24.34 7.33 -9.98
N HIS A 566 24.31 8.60 -9.56
CA HIS A 566 24.88 9.72 -10.32
C HIS A 566 26.20 10.27 -9.79
N GLY A 567 26.77 9.64 -8.77
CA GLY A 567 28.03 10.09 -8.19
C GLY A 567 27.88 11.28 -7.25
N SER A 568 28.96 12.02 -7.06
CA SER A 568 29.02 13.10 -6.07
C SER A 568 28.57 14.44 -6.64
N TYR A 569 27.89 15.22 -5.82
CA TYR A 569 27.49 16.60 -6.09
C TYR A 569 27.64 17.41 -4.80
N GLN A 570 27.72 18.73 -4.90
CA GLN A 570 28.02 19.56 -3.73
C GLN A 570 27.19 20.83 -3.68
N ILE A 571 27.09 21.37 -2.46
CA ILE A 571 26.59 22.71 -2.21
C ILE A 571 27.65 23.49 -1.44
N ASP A 572 27.79 24.76 -1.77
CA ASP A 572 28.59 25.71 -1.02
C ASP A 572 27.66 26.44 -0.03
N LEU A 573 27.96 26.42 1.26
CA LEU A 573 27.10 27.06 2.26
C LEU A 573 27.11 28.59 2.16
N GLU A 574 28.18 29.18 1.63
CA GLU A 574 28.34 30.62 1.49
C GLU A 574 27.55 31.15 0.28
N ASN A 575 27.65 30.47 -0.86
CA ASN A 575 27.08 30.97 -2.12
C ASN A 575 25.87 30.16 -2.63
N GLY A 576 25.61 28.98 -2.07
CA GLY A 576 24.56 28.07 -2.52
C GLY A 576 23.15 28.44 -2.05
N ASP A 577 22.16 27.87 -2.75
CA ASP A 577 20.75 28.02 -2.40
C ASP A 577 20.32 26.99 -1.34
N LEU A 578 20.43 27.40 -0.08
CA LEU A 578 20.24 26.54 1.09
C LEU A 578 18.79 26.07 1.27
N LYS A 579 17.83 26.68 0.58
CA LYS A 579 16.41 26.29 0.67
C LYS A 579 16.16 24.87 0.18
N PHE A 580 17.04 24.34 -0.67
CA PHE A 580 16.95 22.97 -1.19
C PHE A 580 17.54 21.90 -0.27
N LEU A 581 18.19 22.30 0.82
CA LEU A 581 18.60 21.35 1.85
C LEU A 581 17.37 20.77 2.58
N GLU A 582 17.54 19.55 3.08
CA GLU A 582 16.57 18.86 3.91
C GLU A 582 17.26 18.36 5.17
N PHE A 583 16.51 18.33 6.26
CA PHE A 583 17.06 18.00 7.57
C PHE A 583 16.21 16.92 8.22
N ASN A 584 16.86 15.93 8.82
CA ASN A 584 16.20 15.00 9.72
C ASN A 584 15.55 15.75 10.91
N THR A 585 14.63 15.09 11.60
CA THR A 585 13.80 15.76 12.62
C THR A 585 14.61 16.44 13.74
N PRO A 586 15.66 15.82 14.32
CA PRO A 586 16.49 16.48 15.33
C PRO A 586 17.19 17.74 14.81
N LEU A 587 17.89 17.65 13.68
CA LEU A 587 18.63 18.78 13.12
C LEU A 587 17.71 19.91 12.66
N ARG A 588 16.55 19.59 12.07
CA ARG A 588 15.52 20.56 11.73
C ARG A 588 15.04 21.32 12.96
N GLY A 589 14.88 20.61 14.08
CA GLY A 589 14.51 21.19 15.37
C GLY A 589 15.55 22.20 15.85
N LEU A 590 16.83 21.82 15.87
CA LEU A 590 17.94 22.69 16.26
C LEU A 590 18.03 23.96 15.39
N ILE A 591 17.97 23.80 14.06
CA ILE A 591 18.03 24.92 13.11
C ILE A 591 16.86 25.89 13.36
N ARG A 592 15.62 25.38 13.46
CA ARG A 592 14.44 26.22 13.73
C ARG A 592 14.54 26.94 15.08
N CYS A 593 15.09 26.30 16.11
CA CYS A 593 15.31 26.95 17.39
C CYS A 593 16.29 28.13 17.28
N ARG A 594 17.40 27.97 16.55
CA ARG A 594 18.38 29.07 16.35
C ARG A 594 17.81 30.19 15.50
N LEU A 595 17.16 29.87 14.38
CA LEU A 595 16.50 30.86 13.52
C LEU A 595 15.52 31.72 14.32
N PHE A 596 14.62 31.07 15.07
CA PHE A 596 13.60 31.78 15.82
C PHE A 596 14.15 32.50 17.06
N ALA A 597 15.29 32.08 17.61
CA ALA A 597 15.97 32.82 18.67
C ALA A 597 16.66 34.08 18.16
N GLN A 598 17.05 34.10 16.88
CA GLN A 598 17.76 35.20 16.24
C GLN A 598 16.83 36.16 15.48
N ASP A 599 15.54 35.87 15.37
CA ASP A 599 14.56 36.76 14.73
C ASP A 599 14.49 38.09 15.50
N PRO A 600 14.90 39.23 14.89
CA PRO A 600 14.94 40.51 15.59
C PRO A 600 13.57 41.17 15.70
N VAL A 601 12.56 40.68 14.97
CA VAL A 601 11.23 41.30 14.85
C VAL A 601 10.18 40.55 15.66
N SER A 602 10.29 39.22 15.76
CA SER A 602 9.25 38.38 16.36
C SER A 602 9.74 37.62 17.57
N SER A 603 8.95 37.61 18.65
CA SER A 603 9.14 36.66 19.75
C SER A 603 8.41 35.36 19.44
N TRP A 604 9.13 34.23 19.46
CA TRP A 604 8.58 32.94 19.08
C TRP A 604 8.20 32.08 20.28
N VAL A 605 6.98 31.51 20.23
CA VAL A 605 6.53 30.44 21.11
C VAL A 605 6.24 29.21 20.26
N GLN A 606 6.95 28.12 20.51
CA GLN A 606 6.79 26.85 19.81
C GLN A 606 5.79 25.96 20.56
N ILE A 607 4.82 25.42 19.85
CA ILE A 607 3.87 24.44 20.38
C ILE A 607 4.25 23.07 19.83
N LYS A 608 4.54 22.10 20.70
CA LYS A 608 4.96 20.75 20.30
C LYS A 608 4.25 19.70 21.13
N GLY A 609 4.10 18.49 20.62
CA GLY A 609 3.69 17.36 21.44
C GLY A 609 4.74 17.07 22.52
N SER A 610 4.32 16.56 23.67
CA SER A 610 5.22 16.21 24.77
C SER A 610 6.12 15.01 24.47
N ASP A 611 5.93 14.33 23.34
CA ASP A 611 6.91 13.38 22.77
C ASP A 611 8.23 14.06 22.36
N TYR A 612 8.23 15.39 22.22
CA TYR A 612 9.44 16.18 21.99
C TYR A 612 10.01 16.80 23.27
N ALA A 613 9.46 16.49 24.45
CA ALA A 613 9.89 17.04 25.74
C ALA A 613 10.95 16.16 26.43
N GLY A 614 11.39 16.59 27.63
CA GLY A 614 12.30 15.83 28.49
C GLY A 614 13.60 15.46 27.79
N PHE A 615 13.97 14.18 27.87
CA PHE A 615 15.24 13.67 27.35
C PHE A 615 15.49 14.03 25.87
N TYR A 616 14.45 14.00 25.03
CA TYR A 616 14.59 14.40 23.62
C TYR A 616 15.02 15.87 23.51
N ALA A 617 14.30 16.77 24.19
CA ALA A 617 14.61 18.20 24.16
C ALA A 617 16.00 18.49 24.75
N GLU A 618 16.30 17.90 25.91
CA GLU A 618 17.56 18.12 26.62
C GLU A 618 18.76 17.68 25.79
N GLN A 619 18.74 16.45 25.25
CA GLN A 619 19.88 15.89 24.53
C GLN A 619 19.98 16.39 23.10
N MET A 620 18.86 16.47 22.38
CA MET A 620 18.84 16.71 20.93
C MET A 620 18.68 18.19 20.56
N VAL A 621 18.25 19.04 21.49
CA VAL A 621 17.99 20.46 21.20
C VAL A 621 18.78 21.38 22.12
N LEU A 622 18.63 21.25 23.44
CA LEU A 622 19.23 22.20 24.39
C LEU A 622 20.75 22.03 24.53
N ARG A 623 21.23 20.79 24.63
CA ARG A 623 22.67 20.51 24.79
C ARG A 623 23.53 21.04 23.63
N PRO A 624 23.15 20.87 22.35
CA PRO A 624 23.87 21.50 21.22
C PRO A 624 23.90 23.03 21.24
N LEU A 625 22.94 23.69 21.92
CA LEU A 625 22.81 25.15 21.94
C LEU A 625 23.76 25.86 22.91
N GLN A 626 24.44 25.13 23.81
CA GLN A 626 25.49 25.62 24.71
C GLN A 626 25.20 26.99 25.38
N GLY A 627 23.96 27.23 25.83
CA GLY A 627 23.58 28.48 26.52
C GLY A 627 23.09 29.62 25.61
N SER A 628 22.90 29.38 24.31
CA SER A 628 22.19 30.30 23.41
C SER A 628 20.73 30.45 23.81
N CYS A 629 20.16 31.66 23.66
CA CYS A 629 18.72 31.88 23.83
C CYS A 629 17.90 30.92 22.96
N THR A 630 16.81 30.39 23.50
CA THR A 630 15.89 29.49 22.77
C THR A 630 14.48 30.07 22.78
N PRO A 631 13.69 29.87 21.72
CA PRO A 631 12.27 30.17 21.76
C PRO A 631 11.61 29.41 22.91
N ILE A 632 10.60 30.03 23.53
CA ILE A 632 9.79 29.36 24.55
C ILE A 632 9.10 28.17 23.87
N THR A 633 9.19 26.98 24.44
CA THR A 633 8.47 25.80 23.96
C THR A 633 7.41 25.39 24.96
N VAL A 634 6.17 25.31 24.51
CA VAL A 634 5.04 24.77 25.28
C VAL A 634 4.73 23.38 24.75
N TYR A 635 4.80 22.39 25.64
CA TYR A 635 4.51 21.01 25.30
C TYR A 635 3.06 20.68 25.56
N THR A 636 2.35 20.23 24.53
CA THR A 636 0.96 19.79 24.63
C THR A 636 0.90 18.36 25.14
N PRO A 637 -0.17 17.99 25.86
CA PRO A 637 -0.40 16.61 26.25
C PRO A 637 -0.33 15.62 25.08
N LEU A 638 0.24 14.44 25.31
CA LEU A 638 0.06 13.30 24.42
C LEU A 638 -1.34 12.71 24.63
N ILE A 639 -1.96 12.35 23.52
CA ILE A 639 -3.18 11.53 23.53
C ILE A 639 -2.77 10.09 23.28
N MET A 640 -2.95 9.26 24.30
CA MET A 640 -2.52 7.87 24.34
C MET A 640 -3.71 6.93 24.20
N ASP A 641 -3.49 5.79 23.57
CA ASP A 641 -4.45 4.69 23.61
C ASP A 641 -4.39 3.88 24.92
N TRP A 642 -5.18 2.81 24.99
CA TRP A 642 -5.20 1.89 26.13
C TRP A 642 -3.84 1.23 26.40
N SER A 643 -2.99 1.09 25.38
CA SER A 643 -1.65 0.50 25.53
C SER A 643 -0.61 1.51 26.04
N GLY A 644 -0.99 2.78 26.18
CA GLY A 644 -0.06 3.87 26.48
C GLY A 644 0.71 4.36 25.25
N ALA A 645 0.40 3.84 24.06
CA ALA A 645 1.00 4.32 22.81
C ALA A 645 0.35 5.63 22.37
N LYS A 646 1.15 6.57 21.87
CA LYS A 646 0.63 7.80 21.23
C LYS A 646 -0.22 7.41 20.02
N ILE A 647 -1.39 8.04 19.85
CA ILE A 647 -2.11 7.95 18.57
C ILE A 647 -1.19 8.48 17.46
N SER A 648 -0.86 7.61 16.50
CA SER A 648 0.13 7.91 15.46
C SER A 648 -0.39 7.60 14.08
N LYS A 649 -0.18 8.54 13.14
CA LYS A 649 -0.42 8.38 11.70
C LYS A 649 0.24 7.12 11.11
N SER A 650 1.37 6.69 11.66
CA SER A 650 2.12 5.51 11.19
C SER A 650 1.49 4.16 11.56
N LEU A 651 0.53 4.13 12.49
CA LEU A 651 -0.15 2.90 12.90
C LEU A 651 -1.40 2.63 12.05
N TYR A 652 -2.08 3.65 11.53
CA TYR A 652 -3.26 3.52 10.64
C TYR A 652 -3.03 2.73 9.34
N VAL A 653 -1.77 2.46 9.00
CA VAL A 653 -1.39 1.69 7.81
C VAL A 653 -1.40 0.18 8.06
N ARG A 654 -1.64 -0.25 9.31
CA ARG A 654 -1.81 -1.66 9.66
C ARG A 654 -3.29 -2.04 9.66
N PRO A 655 -3.70 -3.16 9.06
CA PRO A 655 -5.11 -3.55 8.88
C PRO A 655 -5.95 -3.61 10.18
N ASP A 656 -5.30 -3.85 11.31
CA ASP A 656 -5.87 -4.05 12.65
C ASP A 656 -5.76 -2.83 13.57
N ALA A 657 -5.06 -1.77 13.14
CA ALA A 657 -4.80 -0.63 14.01
C ALA A 657 -6.10 0.09 14.38
N TYR A 658 -6.23 0.37 15.69
CA TYR A 658 -7.34 1.11 16.28
C TYR A 658 -8.75 0.53 16.06
N GLU A 659 -8.88 -0.75 15.70
CA GLU A 659 -10.18 -1.40 15.51
C GLU A 659 -11.07 -1.32 16.77
N TYR A 660 -10.48 -1.48 17.95
CA TYR A 660 -11.20 -1.35 19.23
C TYR A 660 -11.87 0.03 19.42
N LEU A 661 -11.33 1.11 18.86
CA LEU A 661 -11.97 2.44 18.89
C LEU A 661 -13.22 2.49 18.02
N ARG A 662 -13.18 1.80 16.87
CA ARG A 662 -14.34 1.66 15.97
C ARG A 662 -15.43 0.85 16.67
N LEU A 663 -15.08 -0.29 17.25
CA LEU A 663 -16.00 -1.14 18.03
C LEU A 663 -16.61 -0.41 19.24
N SER A 664 -15.91 0.59 19.79
CA SER A 664 -16.38 1.39 20.92
C SER A 664 -17.10 2.68 20.52
N ASN A 665 -17.38 2.90 19.23
CA ASN A 665 -17.96 4.14 18.68
C ASN A 665 -17.18 5.42 19.03
N LEU A 666 -15.84 5.30 19.10
CA LEU A 666 -14.88 6.38 19.39
C LEU A 666 -14.00 6.72 18.19
N SER A 667 -14.38 6.26 16.98
CA SER A 667 -13.64 6.51 15.75
C SER A 667 -13.47 7.99 15.44
N TYR A 668 -14.37 8.85 15.94
CA TYR A 668 -14.30 10.29 15.79
C TYR A 668 -13.06 10.96 16.42
N LEU A 669 -12.35 10.27 17.31
CA LEU A 669 -11.06 10.71 17.82
C LEU A 669 -9.92 10.51 16.81
N LEU A 670 -10.14 9.74 15.76
CA LEU A 670 -9.15 9.40 14.75
C LEU A 670 -9.19 10.33 13.53
N ASN A 671 -10.23 11.16 13.40
CA ASN A 671 -10.49 11.92 12.18
C ASN A 671 -11.32 13.19 12.46
N PHE A 672 -10.87 14.33 11.98
CA PHE A 672 -11.50 15.64 12.15
C PHE A 672 -12.91 15.74 11.57
N ARG A 673 -13.20 15.07 10.44
CA ARG A 673 -14.56 15.08 9.91
C ARG A 673 -15.48 14.16 10.69
N GLU A 674 -14.98 13.03 11.19
CA GLU A 674 -15.74 12.18 12.12
C GLU A 674 -16.02 12.92 13.43
N PHE A 675 -15.06 13.70 13.92
CA PHE A 675 -15.22 14.59 15.07
C PHE A 675 -16.40 15.55 14.86
N CYS A 676 -16.44 16.21 13.70
CA CYS A 676 -17.57 17.07 13.34
C CYS A 676 -18.89 16.30 13.16
N ALA A 677 -18.86 15.14 12.50
CA ALA A 677 -20.04 14.30 12.24
C ALA A 677 -20.64 13.73 13.54
N ALA A 678 -19.81 13.44 14.53
CA ALA A 678 -20.23 13.06 15.88
C ALA A 678 -20.88 14.21 16.68
N GLY A 679 -21.09 15.38 16.04
CA GLY A 679 -21.79 16.53 16.61
C GLY A 679 -20.89 17.44 17.45
N PHE A 680 -19.59 17.17 17.52
CA PHE A 680 -18.66 18.06 18.19
C PHE A 680 -18.28 19.23 17.28
N LYS A 681 -18.31 20.44 17.84
CA LYS A 681 -17.83 21.64 17.16
C LYS A 681 -16.37 21.88 17.52
N ILE A 682 -15.65 22.63 16.68
CA ILE A 682 -14.30 23.08 17.04
C ILE A 682 -14.30 23.94 18.31
N GLY A 683 -15.37 24.70 18.58
CA GLY A 683 -15.56 25.38 19.87
C GLY A 683 -15.54 24.42 21.07
N THR A 684 -16.12 23.22 20.96
CA THR A 684 -16.11 22.20 22.02
C THR A 684 -14.68 21.69 22.29
N LEU A 685 -13.93 21.39 21.22
CA LEU A 685 -12.51 21.02 21.33
C LEU A 685 -11.68 22.17 21.91
N TYR A 686 -11.96 23.39 21.47
CA TYR A 686 -11.25 24.57 21.92
C TYR A 686 -11.47 24.81 23.42
N LYS A 687 -12.69 24.68 23.94
CA LYS A 687 -12.98 24.78 25.39
C LYS A 687 -12.22 23.77 26.22
N LEU A 688 -12.08 22.53 25.74
CA LEU A 688 -11.26 21.51 26.38
C LEU A 688 -9.82 22.01 26.57
N VAL A 689 -9.23 22.52 25.49
CA VAL A 689 -7.85 23.00 25.45
C VAL A 689 -7.68 24.33 26.19
N GLU A 690 -8.67 25.21 26.14
CA GLU A 690 -8.70 26.44 26.94
C GLU A 690 -8.67 26.12 28.43
N GLY A 691 -9.35 25.04 28.86
CA GLY A 691 -9.22 24.49 30.20
C GLY A 691 -7.80 24.05 30.56
N TRP A 692 -7.01 23.54 29.60
CA TRP A 692 -5.60 23.21 29.83
C TRP A 692 -4.76 24.45 30.11
N ILE A 693 -5.04 25.56 29.42
CA ILE A 693 -4.33 26.83 29.62
C ILE A 693 -4.75 27.50 30.94
N ASN A 694 -6.05 27.51 31.24
CA ASN A 694 -6.60 28.15 32.44
C ASN A 694 -6.25 27.38 33.73
N GLU A 695 -6.09 26.06 33.65
CA GLU A 695 -5.65 25.21 34.75
C GLU A 695 -4.35 24.50 34.38
N PRO A 696 -3.16 25.11 34.56
CA PRO A 696 -1.90 24.59 34.02
C PRO A 696 -1.57 23.14 34.39
N LYS A 697 -2.04 22.64 35.54
CA LYS A 697 -1.94 21.22 35.94
C LYS A 697 -2.52 20.24 34.90
N ARG A 698 -3.46 20.69 34.07
CA ARG A 698 -4.09 19.93 32.97
C ARG A 698 -3.21 19.91 31.71
N LEU A 699 -2.42 20.96 31.47
CA LEU A 699 -1.46 21.02 30.36
C LEU A 699 -0.25 20.10 30.59
N PHE A 700 0.24 20.01 31.82
CA PHE A 700 1.45 19.23 32.16
C PHE A 700 1.16 17.77 32.52
N ARG A 701 0.34 17.09 31.71
CA ARG A 701 0.08 15.64 31.83
C ARG A 701 -0.22 15.02 30.47
N HIS A 702 -0.47 13.71 30.43
CA HIS A 702 -1.00 13.03 29.26
C HIS A 702 -2.47 12.66 29.48
N TYR A 703 -3.17 12.42 28.37
CA TYR A 703 -4.56 11.98 28.40
C TYR A 703 -4.70 10.68 27.64
N THR A 704 -5.54 9.80 28.16
CA THR A 704 -6.03 8.69 27.35
C THR A 704 -7.12 9.19 26.41
N ILE A 705 -7.30 8.50 25.29
CA ILE A 705 -8.44 8.63 24.38
C ILE A 705 -9.79 8.67 25.12
N TYR A 706 -9.95 7.84 26.16
CA TYR A 706 -11.17 7.75 26.95
C TYR A 706 -11.37 8.99 27.82
N GLN A 707 -10.30 9.53 28.40
CA GLN A 707 -10.38 10.79 29.15
C GLN A 707 -10.76 11.96 28.24
N ILE A 708 -10.16 12.06 27.05
CA ILE A 708 -10.53 13.09 26.07
C ILE A 708 -12.00 12.94 25.67
N HIS A 709 -12.44 11.72 25.37
CA HIS A 709 -13.84 11.43 25.08
C HIS A 709 -14.78 11.94 26.19
N GLN A 710 -14.48 11.61 27.45
CA GLN A 710 -15.33 12.01 28.58
C GLN A 710 -15.36 13.53 28.78
N GLU A 711 -14.22 14.21 28.68
CA GLU A 711 -14.17 15.66 28.82
C GLU A 711 -14.91 16.37 27.68
N LEU A 712 -14.81 15.88 26.44
CA LEU A 712 -15.58 16.39 25.31
C LEU A 712 -17.09 16.25 25.53
N LEU A 713 -17.55 15.11 26.03
CA LEU A 713 -18.97 14.90 26.34
C LEU A 713 -19.46 15.81 27.46
N GLN A 714 -18.67 16.00 28.52
CA GLN A 714 -19.02 16.90 29.62
C GLN A 714 -19.20 18.33 29.11
N ILE A 715 -18.28 18.82 28.29
CA ILE A 715 -18.39 20.16 27.69
C ILE A 715 -19.64 20.23 26.81
N LEU A 716 -19.86 19.26 25.94
CA LEU A 716 -21.02 19.23 25.04
C LEU A 716 -22.35 19.25 25.81
N ASN A 717 -22.45 18.49 26.91
CA ASN A 717 -23.64 18.47 27.75
C ASN A 717 -23.88 19.81 28.45
N SER A 718 -22.82 20.43 28.98
CA SER A 718 -22.94 21.77 29.60
C SER A 718 -23.41 22.82 28.59
N GLU A 719 -22.93 22.77 27.35
CA GLU A 719 -23.38 23.67 26.27
C GLU A 719 -24.87 23.50 25.97
N ARG A 720 -25.36 22.25 25.96
CA ARG A 720 -26.78 21.95 25.74
C ARG A 720 -27.67 22.42 26.89
N GLU A 721 -27.20 22.34 28.13
CA GLU A 721 -27.93 22.83 29.30
C GLU A 721 -28.03 24.35 29.30
N SER A 722 -26.92 25.05 29.05
CA SER A 722 -26.92 26.52 28.96
C SER A 722 -27.83 27.06 27.85
N LEU A 723 -27.91 26.36 26.70
CA LEU A 723 -28.85 26.71 25.62
C LEU A 723 -30.31 26.57 26.05
N LYS A 724 -30.66 25.47 26.73
CA LYS A 724 -32.02 25.25 27.25
C LYS A 724 -32.43 26.29 28.30
N GLU A 725 -31.50 26.73 29.15
CA GLU A 725 -31.76 27.79 30.14
C GLU A 725 -31.93 29.17 29.49
N ALA A 726 -31.13 29.47 28.47
CA ALA A 726 -31.26 30.70 27.68
C ALA A 726 -32.58 30.75 26.88
N GLU A 727 -33.06 29.60 26.40
CA GLU A 727 -34.37 29.48 25.75
C GLU A 727 -35.55 29.58 26.72
N LYS A 728 -35.39 29.16 27.98
CA LYS A 728 -36.40 29.34 29.04
C LYS A 728 -36.47 30.76 29.60
N SER A 729 -35.40 31.54 29.43
CA SER A 729 -35.27 32.92 29.95
C SER A 729 -35.63 33.98 28.89
N LYS A 730 -35.97 33.54 27.67
CA LYS A 730 -36.57 34.33 26.59
C LYS A 730 -38.06 34.03 26.53
#